data_AF-A0A1I7BBY6-F1
#
_entry.id   AF-A0A1I7BBY6-F1
#
_cell.length_a   1.000
_cell.length_b   1.000
_cell.length_c   1.000
_cell.angle_alpha   90.00
_cell.angle_beta   90.00
_cell.angle_gamma   90.00
#
_symmetry.space_group_name_H-M   'P 1'
#
loop_
_entity.id
_entity.type
_entity.pdbx_description
1 polymer ?
#
loop_
_entity_poly.entity_id
_entity_poly.type
_entity_poly.pdbx_seq_one_letter_code
_entity_poly.pdbx_strand_id
1 'polypeptide(L)'
;MALAKSLAGWARTWRSPILLGASLIMSVALLSIARDAGGSQWLALHLPAVPGSDGILWQVQTTFLSVGFAGLAIAAQLFAEAPLAIGASRGRVLKYIGAGRFAGVGLVANTVIGIETIWLSSELGVLGIALFWFVPTVVLLVVSAVRLMVLYRNPSLLDEVVRTSLVESSASRLQRVSRRYSEATKQLDGLVTSSWSSSDLRFETVTLRVPVPQGGVVVKAIKPNAVKQALNALAPRATESRSAVAGSADVYTPPQITLDVEPGDRTRLGETAFRVMTPEALDEPEQGRIIRLLQSSIEFEALGAVTPDEETDREIANLKDAVGTSIRSGAFATAERAVELLGHVVRGVWMIQLDGVDSSRRGSFTRRDWLFRSIGEVEQDAVLSPHAAGMFVGQAMTRALEAPSAGSPEYVDECLRSFTRIWFDVLQQGGTEFDQLCGRIVVCVQNLAQFAAPDQHEDLSRRATWVMVELVKLALDAHKPEAAVRAAEELRGLFEYSDRHGTQRTHVRAGQLVLAGWLDYLADKGDDRDPADGRLRELVTPLGTWAEILTARDLAERGETPFSRWDWWEMKFSGSSHAQLLELSHYIDRSQLAALAVSYGPLPPVSDQETASNYNRLLRVLDERDCDLTSVESRLRERFVEEIAKWKAAEDACLQIEPLSGKRVDALRTSLAEALDGGQRLAERIPCASDVPEDADTSRPILGMNLRISRHYLVDKIFNQTYADPARLGPMIARGFTDGEERKIVGLLRSLQGEPREPSVNAIREQIDALGDQAEHYILLTPYGGLTDLNAWYSSEFSEALTRVTHIETSALDEGAIFYDSRTTLISCRKSEEKEGLAPVGRTSIAFGVFEEAEDGDEPQIRLEAGEYFVIWPGDFPRVFHFGAASVAEDNIDTGDGSVDPSTERS
;
A
#
# COMPACT_ATOMS: atom_id res chain seq x y z
N MET A 1 0.45 4.36 -38.80
CA MET A 1 -0.90 3.98 -38.27
C MET A 1 -1.57 5.09 -37.45
N ALA A 2 -0.86 5.80 -36.56
CA ALA A 2 -1.38 6.98 -35.83
C ALA A 2 -1.76 8.15 -36.75
N LEU A 3 -1.01 8.39 -37.83
CA LEU A 3 -1.31 9.38 -38.86
C LEU A 3 -2.59 9.05 -39.65
N ALA A 4 -2.87 7.76 -39.88
CA ALA A 4 -4.10 7.31 -40.55
C ALA A 4 -5.34 7.42 -39.64
N LYS A 5 -5.20 7.19 -38.33
CA LYS A 5 -6.28 7.45 -37.34
C LYS A 5 -6.52 8.95 -37.12
N SER A 6 -5.46 9.76 -37.12
CA SER A 6 -5.54 11.23 -37.08
C SER A 6 -6.22 11.79 -38.33
N LEU A 7 -5.82 11.35 -39.52
CA LEU A 7 -6.45 11.72 -40.80
C LEU A 7 -7.89 11.20 -40.91
N ALA A 8 -8.22 10.03 -40.37
CA ALA A 8 -9.60 9.53 -40.32
C ALA A 8 -10.49 10.31 -39.35
N GLY A 9 -9.94 10.78 -38.22
CA GLY A 9 -10.62 11.67 -37.27
C GLY A 9 -10.83 13.08 -37.83
N TRP A 10 -9.82 13.61 -38.52
CA TRP A 10 -9.86 14.89 -39.25
C TRP A 10 -10.86 14.84 -40.42
N ALA A 11 -10.85 13.76 -41.20
CA ALA A 11 -11.81 13.55 -42.28
C ALA A 11 -13.25 13.37 -41.78
N ARG A 12 -13.49 12.76 -40.60
CA ARG A 12 -14.84 12.63 -40.02
C ARG A 12 -15.41 13.96 -39.52
N THR A 13 -14.59 14.82 -38.93
CA THR A 13 -15.02 16.13 -38.43
C THR A 13 -15.24 17.14 -39.56
N TRP A 14 -14.44 17.06 -40.63
CA TRP A 14 -14.55 17.97 -41.77
C TRP A 14 -15.50 17.50 -42.89
N ARG A 15 -15.90 16.22 -42.92
CA ARG A 15 -16.82 15.69 -43.94
C ARG A 15 -18.14 16.44 -44.02
N SER A 16 -18.74 16.80 -42.88
CA SER A 16 -20.03 17.49 -42.86
C SER A 16 -19.95 18.92 -43.41
N PRO A 17 -19.01 19.79 -42.98
CA PRO A 17 -18.85 21.11 -43.58
C PRO A 17 -18.36 21.07 -45.03
N ILE A 18 -17.52 20.10 -45.43
CA ILE A 18 -17.09 19.92 -46.84
C ILE A 18 -18.27 19.50 -47.72
N LEU A 19 -19.13 18.57 -47.27
CA LEU A 19 -20.33 18.16 -48.01
C LEU A 19 -21.35 19.31 -48.11
N LEU A 20 -21.52 20.10 -47.06
CA LEU A 20 -22.38 21.30 -47.06
C LEU A 20 -21.82 22.40 -47.97
N GLY A 21 -20.51 22.61 -47.99
CA GLY A 21 -19.85 23.53 -48.91
C GLY A 21 -19.94 23.08 -50.37
N ALA A 22 -19.76 21.77 -50.63
CA ALA A 22 -19.91 21.20 -51.96
C ALA A 22 -21.36 21.28 -52.45
N SER A 23 -22.36 21.07 -51.58
CA SER A 23 -23.78 21.19 -51.96
C SER A 23 -24.19 22.65 -52.22
N LEU A 24 -23.64 23.60 -51.46
CA LEU A 24 -23.77 25.04 -51.72
C LEU A 24 -23.22 25.39 -53.11
N ILE A 25 -21.97 25.02 -53.40
CA ILE A 25 -21.29 25.32 -54.68
C ILE A 25 -22.04 24.68 -55.85
N MET A 26 -22.41 23.40 -55.73
CA MET A 26 -23.18 22.69 -56.76
C MET A 26 -24.54 23.33 -57.02
N SER A 27 -25.21 23.83 -55.97
CA SER A 27 -26.52 24.46 -56.13
C SER A 27 -26.44 25.84 -56.76
N VAL A 28 -25.45 26.64 -56.39
CA VAL A 28 -25.20 27.93 -57.05
C VAL A 28 -24.81 27.71 -58.52
N ALA A 29 -24.03 26.67 -58.82
CA ALA A 29 -23.67 26.32 -60.20
C ALA A 29 -24.89 25.85 -61.02
N LEU A 30 -25.73 24.98 -60.45
CA LEU A 30 -26.98 24.52 -61.10
C LEU A 30 -27.98 25.67 -61.31
N LEU A 31 -28.09 26.60 -60.36
CA LEU A 31 -28.91 27.81 -60.50
C LEU A 31 -28.39 28.75 -61.59
N SER A 32 -27.06 28.90 -61.69
CA SER A 32 -26.43 29.69 -62.77
C SER A 32 -26.70 29.05 -64.15
N ILE A 33 -26.57 27.71 -64.25
CA ILE A 33 -26.88 26.97 -65.49
C ILE A 33 -28.38 27.09 -65.84
N ALA A 34 -29.27 27.00 -64.84
CA ALA A 34 -30.71 27.13 -65.03
C ALA A 34 -31.13 28.55 -65.45
N ARG A 35 -30.41 29.58 -65.00
CA ARG A 35 -30.57 30.96 -65.48
C ARG A 35 -30.18 31.09 -66.95
N ASP A 36 -29.04 30.50 -67.34
CA ASP A 36 -28.53 30.59 -68.71
C ASP A 36 -29.35 29.76 -69.71
N ALA A 37 -30.04 28.71 -69.24
CA ALA A 37 -30.87 27.85 -70.09
C ALA A 37 -32.21 28.48 -70.54
N GLY A 38 -32.63 29.60 -69.95
CA GLY A 38 -33.88 30.30 -70.27
C GLY A 38 -35.15 29.57 -69.80
N GLY A 39 -36.07 30.31 -69.17
CA GLY A 39 -37.34 29.77 -68.65
C GLY A 39 -38.22 29.14 -69.73
N SER A 40 -38.79 27.97 -69.46
CA SER A 40 -39.77 27.36 -70.36
C SER A 40 -41.08 28.17 -70.34
N GLN A 41 -41.63 28.48 -71.52
CA GLN A 41 -42.89 29.23 -71.67
C GLN A 41 -44.08 28.61 -70.90
N TRP A 42 -44.00 27.33 -70.53
CA TRP A 42 -44.99 26.63 -69.73
C TRP A 42 -45.05 27.14 -68.26
N LEU A 43 -43.91 27.46 -67.65
CA LEU A 43 -43.84 27.94 -66.26
C LEU A 43 -44.40 29.37 -66.13
N ALA A 44 -44.04 30.25 -67.05
CA ALA A 44 -44.55 31.63 -67.09
C ALA A 44 -46.09 31.69 -67.25
N LEU A 45 -46.70 30.65 -67.85
CA LEU A 45 -48.14 30.60 -68.12
C LEU A 45 -48.97 30.02 -66.97
N HIS A 46 -48.38 29.22 -66.08
CA HIS A 46 -49.10 28.49 -65.02
C HIS A 46 -48.69 28.92 -63.61
N LEU A 47 -47.53 29.55 -63.44
CA LEU A 47 -47.00 30.08 -62.19
C LEU A 47 -46.37 31.46 -62.46
N PRO A 48 -47.15 32.52 -62.73
CA PRO A 48 -46.59 33.85 -62.99
C PRO A 48 -45.85 34.36 -61.76
N ALA A 49 -44.57 34.73 -61.93
CA ALA A 49 -43.77 35.27 -60.84
C ALA A 49 -44.34 36.61 -60.35
N VAL A 50 -44.68 36.67 -59.06
CA VAL A 50 -45.12 37.92 -58.42
C VAL A 50 -43.86 38.67 -57.97
N PRO A 51 -43.65 39.93 -58.38
CA PRO A 51 -42.49 40.70 -57.96
C PRO A 51 -42.38 40.75 -56.43
N GLY A 52 -41.25 40.27 -55.89
CA GLY A 52 -41.00 40.22 -54.45
C GLY A 52 -41.30 38.89 -53.75
N SER A 53 -41.79 37.87 -54.47
CA SER A 53 -41.99 36.51 -53.93
C SER A 53 -40.72 35.90 -53.32
N ASP A 54 -39.57 36.18 -53.93
CA ASP A 54 -38.28 35.57 -53.59
C ASP A 54 -37.76 36.14 -52.27
N GLY A 55 -37.94 37.45 -52.08
CA GLY A 55 -37.68 38.15 -50.81
C GLY A 55 -38.58 37.66 -49.68
N ILE A 56 -39.86 37.38 -49.97
CA ILE A 56 -40.79 36.80 -49.00
C ILE A 56 -40.37 35.35 -48.66
N LEU A 57 -39.99 34.54 -49.65
CA LEU A 57 -39.53 33.16 -49.44
C LEU A 57 -38.24 33.13 -48.59
N TRP A 58 -37.31 34.06 -48.84
CA TRP A 58 -36.10 34.22 -48.05
C TRP A 58 -36.39 34.61 -46.59
N GLN A 59 -37.32 35.54 -46.38
CA GLN A 59 -37.79 35.92 -45.05
C GLN A 59 -38.49 34.76 -44.34
N VAL A 60 -39.35 34.02 -45.04
CA VAL A 60 -40.05 32.84 -44.51
C VAL A 60 -39.06 31.75 -44.12
N GLN A 61 -38.07 31.45 -44.96
CA GLN A 61 -37.03 30.47 -44.63
C GLN A 61 -36.17 30.93 -43.45
N THR A 62 -35.74 32.19 -43.42
CA THR A 62 -34.94 32.74 -42.30
C THR A 62 -35.73 32.66 -40.99
N THR A 63 -37.02 33.01 -41.03
CA THR A 63 -37.91 32.95 -39.87
C THR A 63 -38.15 31.50 -39.44
N PHE A 64 -38.38 30.59 -40.39
CA PHE A 64 -38.58 29.17 -40.12
C PHE A 64 -37.33 28.53 -39.51
N LEU A 65 -36.14 28.87 -40.00
CA LEU A 65 -34.87 28.41 -39.44
C LEU A 65 -34.66 28.93 -38.02
N SER A 66 -34.85 30.24 -37.81
CA SER A 66 -34.64 30.90 -36.52
C SER A 66 -35.65 30.42 -35.47
N VAL A 67 -36.95 30.49 -35.77
CA VAL A 67 -38.04 30.07 -34.87
C VAL A 67 -38.04 28.56 -34.69
N GLY A 68 -37.82 27.78 -35.75
CA GLY A 68 -37.74 26.32 -35.67
C GLY A 68 -36.56 25.85 -34.81
N PHE A 69 -35.39 26.47 -34.95
CA PHE A 69 -34.23 26.15 -34.12
C PHE A 69 -34.42 26.61 -32.67
N ALA A 70 -34.94 27.83 -32.46
CA ALA A 70 -35.24 28.34 -31.13
C ALA A 70 -36.30 27.46 -30.44
N GLY A 71 -37.35 27.04 -31.15
CA GLY A 71 -38.38 26.14 -30.64
C GLY A 71 -37.82 24.77 -30.27
N LEU A 72 -36.96 24.17 -31.10
CA LEU A 72 -36.26 22.93 -30.76
C LEU A 72 -35.32 23.10 -29.56
N ALA A 73 -34.61 24.23 -29.45
CA ALA A 73 -33.70 24.52 -28.35
C ALA A 73 -34.45 24.75 -27.03
N ILE A 74 -35.54 25.53 -27.04
CA ILE A 74 -36.40 25.77 -25.88
C ILE A 74 -37.10 24.48 -25.46
N ALA A 75 -37.63 23.70 -26.39
CA ALA A 75 -38.25 22.42 -26.06
C ALA A 75 -37.25 21.40 -25.50
N ALA A 76 -35.99 21.44 -25.94
CA ALA A 76 -34.91 20.66 -25.34
C ALA A 76 -34.49 21.23 -23.96
N GLN A 77 -34.62 22.53 -23.72
CA GLN A 77 -34.35 23.17 -22.42
C GLN A 77 -35.46 22.88 -21.39
N LEU A 78 -36.73 22.95 -21.79
CA LEU A 78 -37.88 22.65 -20.93
C LEU A 78 -37.98 21.17 -20.54
N PHE A 79 -37.43 20.28 -21.36
CA PHE A 79 -37.38 18.84 -21.10
C PHE A 79 -36.33 18.43 -20.06
N ALA A 80 -35.39 19.33 -19.75
CA ALA A 80 -34.37 19.08 -18.76
C ALA A 80 -34.89 19.42 -17.36
N GLU A 81 -35.83 18.64 -16.84
CA GLU A 81 -36.03 18.59 -15.40
C GLU A 81 -34.66 18.20 -14.78
N ALA A 82 -34.21 18.97 -13.78
CA ALA A 82 -33.05 18.60 -12.97
C ALA A 82 -33.29 17.16 -12.50
N PRO A 83 -32.35 16.21 -12.73
CA PRO A 83 -30.89 16.38 -12.75
C PRO A 83 -30.27 16.30 -14.17
N LEU A 84 -31.06 16.08 -15.22
CA LEU A 84 -30.58 15.75 -16.57
C LEU A 84 -30.11 16.99 -17.36
N ALA A 85 -30.23 18.19 -16.78
CA ALA A 85 -29.94 19.48 -17.40
C ALA A 85 -28.46 19.88 -17.47
N ILE A 86 -27.54 18.93 -17.38
CA ILE A 86 -26.08 19.16 -17.43
C ILE A 86 -25.67 19.61 -18.83
N GLY A 87 -24.77 20.59 -18.95
CA GLY A 87 -24.41 21.20 -20.24
C GLY A 87 -23.98 20.21 -21.33
N ALA A 88 -23.37 19.08 -20.95
CA ALA A 88 -22.95 18.01 -21.86
C ALA A 88 -24.12 17.19 -22.45
N SER A 89 -25.23 17.02 -21.70
CA SER A 89 -26.41 16.27 -22.18
C SER A 89 -27.17 17.06 -23.24
N ARG A 90 -27.28 18.39 -23.09
CA ARG A 90 -27.99 19.29 -24.03
C ARG A 90 -27.44 19.22 -25.44
N GLY A 91 -26.11 19.23 -25.58
CA GLY A 91 -25.46 19.11 -26.89
C GLY A 91 -25.75 17.79 -27.60
N ARG A 92 -25.89 16.70 -26.85
CA ARG A 92 -26.15 15.37 -27.42
C ARG A 92 -27.62 15.09 -27.68
N VAL A 93 -28.53 15.62 -26.87
CA VAL A 93 -29.98 15.64 -27.18
C VAL A 93 -30.21 16.40 -28.49
N LEU A 94 -29.60 17.58 -28.64
CA LEU A 94 -29.64 18.35 -29.89
C LEU A 94 -29.03 17.59 -31.09
N LYS A 95 -27.98 16.80 -30.86
CA LYS A 95 -27.37 15.93 -31.88
C LYS A 95 -28.29 14.75 -32.26
N TYR A 96 -28.94 14.12 -31.29
CA TYR A 96 -29.85 12.98 -31.48
C TYR A 96 -31.10 13.38 -32.28
N ILE A 97 -31.74 14.49 -31.89
CA ILE A 97 -32.88 15.03 -32.63
C ILE A 97 -32.46 15.58 -34.00
N GLY A 98 -31.16 15.75 -34.26
CA GLY A 98 -30.65 16.21 -35.55
C GLY A 98 -30.75 17.72 -35.74
N ALA A 99 -30.90 18.50 -34.67
CA ALA A 99 -31.01 19.96 -34.72
C ALA A 99 -29.80 20.60 -35.44
N GLY A 100 -28.60 20.04 -35.29
CA GLY A 100 -27.42 20.49 -36.02
C GLY A 100 -27.49 20.26 -37.54
N ARG A 101 -28.15 19.20 -38.01
CA ARG A 101 -28.38 18.96 -39.45
C ARG A 101 -29.45 19.89 -39.99
N PHE A 102 -30.54 20.10 -39.24
CA PHE A 102 -31.55 21.10 -39.56
C PHE A 102 -30.94 22.50 -39.68
N ALA A 103 -30.15 22.94 -38.69
CA ALA A 103 -29.48 24.22 -38.71
C ALA A 103 -28.47 24.34 -39.88
N GLY A 104 -27.65 23.31 -40.11
CA GLY A 104 -26.66 23.30 -41.19
C GLY A 104 -27.28 23.33 -42.59
N VAL A 105 -28.27 22.48 -42.87
CA VAL A 105 -28.98 22.45 -44.15
C VAL A 105 -29.81 23.72 -44.32
N GLY A 106 -30.45 24.20 -43.27
CA GLY A 106 -31.22 25.44 -43.27
C GLY A 106 -30.38 26.69 -43.52
N LEU A 107 -29.16 26.77 -42.97
CA LEU A 107 -28.22 27.87 -43.23
C LEU A 107 -27.73 27.86 -44.68
N VAL A 108 -27.40 26.67 -45.22
CA VAL A 108 -27.03 26.52 -46.63
C VAL A 108 -28.20 26.92 -47.53
N ALA A 109 -29.40 26.40 -47.26
CA ALA A 109 -30.62 26.78 -47.95
C ALA A 109 -30.85 28.30 -47.92
N ASN A 110 -30.72 28.92 -46.75
CA ASN A 110 -30.92 30.36 -46.59
C ASN A 110 -29.90 31.19 -47.38
N THR A 111 -28.67 30.68 -47.47
CA THR A 111 -27.60 31.32 -48.25
C THR A 111 -27.84 31.16 -49.75
N VAL A 112 -28.26 29.97 -50.22
CA VAL A 112 -28.61 29.73 -51.63
C VAL A 112 -29.81 30.58 -52.05
N ILE A 113 -30.86 30.63 -51.22
CA ILE A 113 -32.04 31.49 -51.44
C ILE A 113 -31.61 32.95 -51.51
N GLY A 114 -30.82 33.44 -50.55
CA GLY A 114 -30.36 34.84 -50.55
C GLY A 114 -29.49 35.19 -51.77
N ILE A 115 -28.61 34.28 -52.21
CA ILE A 115 -27.81 34.47 -53.44
C ILE A 115 -28.71 34.56 -54.67
N GLU A 116 -29.72 33.69 -54.77
CA GLU A 116 -30.68 33.73 -55.86
C GLU A 116 -31.50 35.03 -55.85
N THR A 117 -32.07 35.37 -54.70
CA THR A 117 -32.92 36.56 -54.53
C THR A 117 -32.19 37.87 -54.80
N ILE A 118 -30.89 37.97 -54.45
CA ILE A 118 -30.11 39.22 -54.63
C ILE A 118 -29.39 39.27 -55.98
N TRP A 119 -28.84 38.14 -56.46
CA TRP A 119 -27.89 38.14 -57.58
C TRP A 119 -28.37 37.35 -58.82
N LEU A 120 -29.25 36.35 -58.65
CA LEU A 120 -29.59 35.37 -59.69
C LEU A 120 -31.11 35.13 -59.89
N SER A 121 -31.97 36.12 -59.63
CA SER A 121 -33.43 35.98 -59.65
C SER A 121 -33.93 35.37 -60.97
N SER A 122 -34.59 34.21 -60.88
CA SER A 122 -35.09 33.41 -62.02
C SER A 122 -36.30 32.57 -61.60
N GLU A 123 -37.35 32.54 -62.42
CA GLU A 123 -38.60 31.80 -62.13
C GLU A 123 -38.38 30.28 -61.93
N LEU A 124 -37.42 29.69 -62.64
CA LEU A 124 -36.99 28.29 -62.46
C LEU A 124 -36.17 28.10 -61.18
N GLY A 125 -35.44 29.14 -60.76
CA GLY A 125 -34.64 29.17 -59.55
C GLY A 125 -35.51 29.06 -58.30
N VAL A 126 -36.58 29.85 -58.22
CA VAL A 126 -37.52 29.85 -57.09
C VAL A 126 -38.16 28.49 -56.87
N LEU A 127 -38.65 27.84 -57.94
CA LEU A 127 -39.25 26.50 -57.85
C LEU A 127 -38.22 25.44 -57.44
N GLY A 128 -37.03 25.47 -58.04
CA GLY A 128 -35.94 24.56 -57.70
C GLY A 128 -35.49 24.72 -56.25
N ILE A 129 -35.38 25.97 -55.77
CA ILE A 129 -34.98 26.28 -54.41
C ILE A 129 -36.05 25.88 -53.38
N ALA A 130 -37.32 26.12 -53.68
CA ALA A 130 -38.41 25.68 -52.81
C ALA A 130 -38.43 24.14 -52.67
N LEU A 131 -38.26 23.40 -53.77
CA LEU A 131 -38.40 21.95 -53.78
C LEU A 131 -37.13 21.22 -53.26
N PHE A 132 -35.93 21.74 -53.56
CA PHE A 132 -34.67 21.10 -53.17
C PHE A 132 -34.06 21.63 -51.87
N TRP A 133 -34.47 22.80 -51.37
CA TRP A 133 -33.87 23.40 -50.17
C TRP A 133 -34.88 23.71 -49.06
N PHE A 134 -36.04 24.28 -49.39
CA PHE A 134 -37.08 24.56 -48.39
C PHE A 134 -37.75 23.26 -47.89
N VAL A 135 -38.25 22.40 -48.79
CA VAL A 135 -38.91 21.14 -48.42
C VAL A 135 -38.02 20.23 -47.55
N PRO A 136 -36.74 19.97 -47.88
CA PRO A 136 -35.87 19.19 -47.00
C PRO A 136 -35.62 19.83 -45.63
N THR A 137 -35.58 21.17 -45.55
CA THR A 137 -35.46 21.88 -44.26
C THR A 137 -36.71 21.67 -43.40
N VAL A 138 -37.90 21.71 -43.99
CA VAL A 138 -39.17 21.41 -43.30
C VAL A 138 -39.23 19.95 -42.86
N VAL A 139 -38.87 19.00 -43.74
CA VAL A 139 -38.83 17.57 -43.40
C VAL A 139 -37.86 17.31 -42.24
N LEU A 140 -36.68 17.95 -42.24
CA LEU A 140 -35.74 17.84 -41.13
C LEU A 140 -36.30 18.40 -39.82
N LEU A 141 -37.00 19.53 -39.85
CA LEU A 141 -37.67 20.07 -38.65
C LEU A 141 -38.71 19.08 -38.11
N VAL A 142 -39.56 18.54 -38.99
CA VAL A 142 -40.60 17.57 -38.59
C VAL A 142 -39.97 16.29 -38.03
N VAL A 143 -38.93 15.76 -38.68
CA VAL A 143 -38.20 14.59 -38.17
C VAL A 143 -37.54 14.89 -36.82
N SER A 144 -36.96 16.08 -36.65
CA SER A 144 -36.38 16.52 -35.38
C SER A 144 -37.44 16.65 -34.29
N ALA A 145 -38.61 17.21 -34.60
CA ALA A 145 -39.73 17.34 -33.68
C ALA A 145 -40.34 15.98 -33.32
N VAL A 146 -40.47 15.06 -34.28
CA VAL A 146 -40.96 13.69 -34.04
C VAL A 146 -39.97 12.93 -33.16
N ARG A 147 -38.66 13.03 -33.42
CA ARG A 147 -37.64 12.43 -32.55
C ARG A 147 -37.66 13.00 -31.15
N LEU A 148 -37.89 14.32 -31.03
CA LEU A 148 -38.09 14.96 -29.75
C LEU A 148 -39.36 14.44 -29.05
N MET A 149 -40.49 14.28 -29.75
CA MET A 149 -41.70 13.67 -29.20
C MET A 149 -41.50 12.21 -28.77
N VAL A 150 -40.70 11.44 -29.50
CA VAL A 150 -40.35 10.06 -29.11
C VAL A 150 -39.54 10.05 -27.81
N LEU A 151 -38.63 11.02 -27.62
CA LEU A 151 -37.96 11.23 -26.32
C LEU A 151 -38.97 11.61 -25.22
N TYR A 152 -39.96 12.48 -25.51
CA TYR A 152 -41.04 12.81 -24.57
C TYR A 152 -41.86 11.58 -24.15
N ARG A 153 -42.03 10.59 -25.04
CA ARG A 153 -42.83 9.40 -24.77
C ARG A 153 -42.05 8.31 -24.02
N ASN A 154 -40.71 8.29 -24.13
CA ASN A 154 -39.85 7.23 -23.62
C ASN A 154 -38.74 7.78 -22.71
N PRO A 155 -39.03 8.03 -21.42
CA PRO A 155 -38.05 8.59 -20.48
C PRO A 155 -36.80 7.72 -20.29
N SER A 156 -36.91 6.39 -20.43
CA SER A 156 -35.77 5.46 -20.35
C SER A 156 -34.72 5.67 -21.46
N LEU A 157 -35.15 6.01 -22.69
CA LEU A 157 -34.24 6.29 -23.80
C LEU A 157 -33.48 7.60 -23.59
N LEU A 158 -34.10 8.58 -22.93
CA LEU A 158 -33.41 9.81 -22.56
C LEU A 158 -32.33 9.51 -21.51
N ASP A 159 -32.67 8.76 -20.46
CA ASP A 159 -31.73 8.42 -19.39
C ASP A 159 -30.51 7.66 -19.95
N GLU A 160 -30.72 6.73 -20.87
CA GLU A 160 -29.63 6.01 -21.55
C GLU A 160 -28.75 6.96 -22.40
N VAL A 161 -29.37 7.87 -23.16
CA VAL A 161 -28.64 8.86 -23.98
C VAL A 161 -27.86 9.84 -23.09
N VAL A 162 -28.38 10.21 -21.93
CA VAL A 162 -27.70 11.10 -20.97
C VAL A 162 -26.57 10.35 -20.26
N ARG A 163 -26.80 9.11 -19.79
CA ARG A 163 -25.79 8.24 -19.17
C ARG A 163 -24.59 8.03 -20.10
N THR A 164 -24.85 7.52 -21.30
CA THR A 164 -23.80 7.31 -22.32
C THR A 164 -23.13 8.63 -22.70
N SER A 165 -23.87 9.74 -22.68
CA SER A 165 -23.30 11.05 -22.98
C SER A 165 -22.33 11.56 -21.95
N LEU A 166 -22.72 11.53 -20.68
CA LEU A 166 -21.91 12.02 -19.58
C LEU A 166 -20.67 11.16 -19.44
N VAL A 167 -20.83 9.83 -19.44
CA VAL A 167 -19.70 8.88 -19.37
C VAL A 167 -18.71 9.15 -20.50
N GLU A 168 -19.13 9.16 -21.76
CA GLU A 168 -18.19 9.36 -22.88
C GLU A 168 -17.62 10.80 -22.92
N SER A 169 -18.37 11.81 -22.45
CA SER A 169 -17.86 13.19 -22.38
C SER A 169 -16.83 13.38 -21.26
N SER A 170 -17.10 12.86 -20.07
CA SER A 170 -16.17 12.84 -18.93
C SER A 170 -14.95 11.99 -19.28
N ALA A 171 -15.16 10.81 -19.87
CA ALA A 171 -14.11 9.93 -20.38
C ALA A 171 -13.18 10.62 -21.39
N SER A 172 -13.75 11.23 -22.43
CA SER A 172 -12.97 11.85 -23.49
C SER A 172 -12.23 13.10 -23.02
N ARG A 173 -12.79 13.85 -22.06
CA ARG A 173 -12.09 14.98 -21.42
C ARG A 173 -10.98 14.47 -20.53
N LEU A 174 -11.25 13.52 -19.64
CA LEU A 174 -10.26 12.90 -18.75
C LEU A 174 -9.13 12.27 -19.55
N GLN A 175 -9.43 11.52 -20.60
CA GLN A 175 -8.41 10.91 -21.48
C GLN A 175 -7.59 11.98 -22.21
N ARG A 176 -8.21 13.08 -22.66
CA ARG A 176 -7.49 14.18 -23.32
C ARG A 176 -6.54 14.91 -22.37
N VAL A 177 -6.99 15.21 -21.16
CA VAL A 177 -6.19 15.91 -20.14
C VAL A 177 -5.13 14.97 -19.56
N SER A 178 -5.47 13.72 -19.24
CA SER A 178 -4.54 12.71 -18.75
C SER A 178 -3.45 12.38 -19.76
N ARG A 179 -3.78 12.29 -21.05
CA ARG A 179 -2.78 12.04 -22.11
C ARG A 179 -1.78 13.19 -22.23
N ARG A 180 -2.23 14.43 -22.02
CA ARG A 180 -1.37 15.62 -22.08
C ARG A 180 -0.26 15.55 -21.03
N TYR A 181 -0.55 15.00 -19.85
CA TYR A 181 0.41 14.89 -18.76
C TYR A 181 1.18 13.55 -18.75
N SER A 182 0.58 12.44 -19.18
CA SER A 182 1.29 11.15 -19.26
C SER A 182 2.45 11.18 -20.26
N GLU A 183 2.32 11.92 -21.37
CA GLU A 183 3.41 12.16 -22.31
C GLU A 183 4.59 12.93 -21.68
N ALA A 184 4.34 13.74 -20.65
CA ALA A 184 5.39 14.43 -19.88
C ALA A 184 6.05 13.49 -18.86
N THR A 185 5.27 12.62 -18.20
CA THR A 185 5.79 11.64 -17.24
C THR A 185 6.70 10.60 -17.89
N LYS A 186 6.37 10.12 -19.11
CA LYS A 186 7.21 9.18 -19.87
C LYS A 186 8.65 9.68 -20.13
N GLN A 187 8.87 10.99 -20.12
CA GLN A 187 10.21 11.55 -20.32
C GLN A 187 11.12 11.39 -19.08
N LEU A 188 10.55 10.98 -17.94
CA LEU A 188 11.23 10.77 -16.66
C LEU A 188 11.54 9.28 -16.41
N ASP A 189 11.02 8.36 -17.23
CA ASP A 189 11.27 6.93 -17.09
C ASP A 189 12.78 6.63 -17.11
N GLY A 190 13.26 5.94 -16.08
CA GLY A 190 14.67 5.61 -15.89
C GLY A 190 15.53 6.69 -15.22
N LEU A 191 14.98 7.87 -14.90
CA LEU A 191 15.67 8.95 -14.16
C LEU A 191 15.19 9.10 -12.72
N VAL A 192 14.02 8.57 -12.41
CA VAL A 192 13.38 8.70 -11.10
C VAL A 192 12.77 7.34 -10.74
N THR A 193 12.89 6.92 -9.48
CA THR A 193 12.18 5.76 -8.95
C THR A 193 10.78 6.15 -8.47
N SER A 194 9.77 5.31 -8.75
CA SER A 194 8.35 5.62 -8.53
C SER A 194 7.76 5.03 -7.24
N SER A 195 8.57 4.39 -6.39
CA SER A 195 8.11 3.81 -5.12
C SER A 195 9.22 3.73 -4.09
N TRP A 196 8.84 3.82 -2.82
CA TRP A 196 9.65 3.35 -1.72
C TRP A 196 9.67 1.81 -1.82
N SER A 197 10.77 1.22 -2.30
CA SER A 197 10.98 -0.21 -2.14
C SER A 197 11.24 -0.45 -0.65
N SER A 198 10.25 -0.98 0.06
CA SER A 198 10.40 -1.42 1.46
C SER A 198 11.30 -2.66 1.60
N SER A 199 11.85 -3.15 0.48
CA SER A 199 12.82 -4.21 0.40
C SER A 199 14.21 -3.59 0.33
N ASP A 200 15.03 -3.82 1.36
CA ASP A 200 16.49 -3.62 1.39
C ASP A 200 17.08 -2.23 1.74
N LEU A 201 16.50 -1.48 2.68
CA LEU A 201 17.25 -0.41 3.36
C LEU A 201 17.92 -0.97 4.63
N ARG A 202 18.96 -1.80 4.44
CA ARG A 202 19.89 -2.23 5.50
C ARG A 202 21.08 -1.29 5.70
N PHE A 203 21.11 -0.16 4.98
CA PHE A 203 22.21 0.82 5.03
C PHE A 203 21.68 2.20 5.43
N GLU A 204 22.44 2.95 6.22
CA GLU A 204 22.13 4.33 6.65
C GLU A 204 22.08 5.29 5.44
N THR A 205 20.93 5.41 4.78
CA THR A 205 20.75 6.38 3.69
C THR A 205 20.23 7.72 4.21
N VAL A 206 20.94 8.82 3.89
CA VAL A 206 20.50 10.18 4.20
C VAL A 206 19.47 10.62 3.16
N THR A 207 18.34 11.18 3.62
CA THR A 207 17.25 11.65 2.73
C THR A 207 17.12 13.17 2.75
N LEU A 208 17.41 13.82 1.62
CA LEU A 208 17.17 15.25 1.40
C LEU A 208 15.78 15.47 0.80
N ARG A 209 14.99 16.34 1.43
CA ARG A 209 13.64 16.74 0.96
C ARG A 209 13.72 18.05 0.18
N VAL A 210 13.27 18.03 -1.07
CA VAL A 210 13.20 19.22 -1.94
C VAL A 210 11.78 19.76 -1.93
N PRO A 211 11.51 20.94 -1.35
CA PRO A 211 10.16 21.48 -1.29
C PRO A 211 9.68 22.01 -2.64
N VAL A 212 8.38 22.01 -2.86
CA VAL A 212 7.76 22.61 -4.05
C VAL A 212 7.94 24.14 -4.02
N PRO A 213 8.35 24.79 -5.13
CA PRO A 213 8.59 26.24 -5.16
C PRO A 213 7.32 27.10 -5.20
N GLN A 214 6.17 26.56 -5.63
CA GLN A 214 4.89 27.25 -5.73
C GLN A 214 3.74 26.33 -5.31
N GLY A 215 2.78 26.81 -4.52
CA GLY A 215 1.56 26.09 -4.16
C GLY A 215 0.33 26.63 -4.92
N GLY A 216 -0.69 25.78 -5.07
CA GLY A 216 -1.97 26.10 -5.73
C GLY A 216 -1.92 26.05 -7.26
N VAL A 217 -0.83 25.56 -7.85
CA VAL A 217 -0.62 25.51 -9.31
C VAL A 217 -0.45 24.07 -9.78
N VAL A 218 -0.85 23.79 -11.03
CA VAL A 218 -0.76 22.45 -11.61
C VAL A 218 0.62 22.26 -12.25
N VAL A 219 1.27 21.13 -11.97
CA VAL A 219 2.54 20.78 -12.62
C VAL A 219 2.27 20.40 -14.08
N LYS A 220 2.86 21.15 -15.00
CA LYS A 220 2.76 20.90 -16.43
C LYS A 220 3.67 19.77 -16.87
N ALA A 221 4.93 19.83 -16.47
CA ALA A 221 5.98 18.90 -16.85
C ALA A 221 7.18 19.03 -15.90
N ILE A 222 8.02 18.00 -15.88
CA ILE A 222 9.31 18.05 -15.20
C ILE A 222 10.40 17.90 -16.25
N LYS A 223 11.35 18.82 -16.28
CA LYS A 223 12.42 18.87 -17.29
C LYS A 223 13.47 17.79 -16.97
N PRO A 224 13.58 16.72 -17.78
CA PRO A 224 14.47 15.60 -17.48
C PRO A 224 15.95 16.00 -17.48
N ASN A 225 16.32 17.05 -18.23
CA ASN A 225 17.71 17.52 -18.28
C ASN A 225 18.19 18.10 -16.95
N ALA A 226 17.33 18.79 -16.20
CA ALA A 226 17.68 19.33 -14.89
C ALA A 226 17.78 18.21 -13.84
N VAL A 227 16.90 17.19 -13.93
CA VAL A 227 16.98 15.97 -13.09
C VAL A 227 18.26 15.19 -13.38
N LYS A 228 18.64 15.01 -14.66
CA LYS A 228 19.94 14.41 -15.06
C LYS A 228 21.13 15.20 -14.53
N GLN A 229 21.07 16.53 -14.59
CA GLN A 229 22.14 17.38 -14.04
C GLN A 229 22.25 17.24 -12.52
N ALA A 230 21.13 17.06 -11.81
CA ALA A 230 21.13 16.81 -10.37
C ALA A 230 21.73 15.43 -10.05
N LEU A 231 21.32 14.37 -10.75
CA LEU A 231 21.91 13.03 -10.62
C LEU A 231 23.42 13.03 -10.91
N ASN A 232 23.84 13.73 -11.96
CA ASN A 232 25.27 13.84 -12.30
C ASN A 232 26.06 14.65 -11.26
N ALA A 233 25.43 15.63 -10.60
CA ALA A 233 26.06 16.38 -9.52
C ALA A 233 26.17 15.57 -8.22
N LEU A 234 25.27 14.60 -8.03
CA LEU A 234 25.26 13.64 -6.92
C LEU A 234 26.20 12.44 -7.15
N ALA A 235 26.61 12.20 -8.41
CA ALA A 235 27.56 11.13 -8.73
C ALA A 235 28.98 11.50 -8.24
N PRO A 236 29.75 10.52 -7.72
CA PRO A 236 31.08 10.77 -7.19
C PRO A 236 31.99 11.39 -8.26
N ARG A 237 32.64 12.51 -7.93
CA ARG A 237 33.56 13.20 -8.84
C ARG A 237 34.79 12.30 -9.06
N ALA A 238 35.05 11.90 -10.30
CA ALA A 238 36.15 11.01 -10.69
C ALA A 238 37.56 11.64 -10.58
N THR A 239 37.73 12.71 -9.78
CA THR A 239 38.97 13.47 -9.69
C THR A 239 39.38 13.63 -8.24
N GLU A 240 40.11 12.63 -7.74
CA GLU A 240 41.46 12.77 -7.19
C GLU A 240 41.99 11.36 -6.85
N SER A 241 42.99 10.93 -7.62
CA SER A 241 43.90 9.80 -7.38
C SER A 241 43.45 8.69 -6.41
N ARG A 242 42.64 7.73 -6.90
CA ARG A 242 42.56 6.40 -6.25
C ARG A 242 43.88 5.65 -6.51
N SER A 243 44.73 5.66 -5.49
CA SER A 243 45.74 4.62 -5.26
C SER A 243 45.06 3.25 -5.36
N ALA A 244 45.65 2.38 -6.17
CA ALA A 244 45.18 1.02 -6.40
C ALA A 244 45.34 0.18 -5.12
N VAL A 245 44.34 0.22 -4.24
CA VAL A 245 44.15 -0.80 -3.21
C VAL A 245 42.83 -1.49 -3.52
N ALA A 246 42.94 -2.70 -4.07
CA ALA A 246 41.82 -3.61 -4.28
C ALA A 246 41.42 -4.22 -2.93
N GLY A 247 40.75 -3.42 -2.09
CA GLY A 247 40.06 -3.86 -0.86
C GLY A 247 38.57 -3.59 -1.04
N SER A 248 37.73 -4.56 -0.64
CA SER A 248 36.26 -4.57 -0.65
C SER A 248 35.58 -3.67 -1.68
N ALA A 249 35.00 -4.28 -2.71
CA ALA A 249 34.03 -3.58 -3.55
C ALA A 249 32.79 -3.26 -2.71
N ASP A 250 32.84 -2.19 -1.91
CA ASP A 250 31.65 -1.54 -1.36
C ASP A 250 30.72 -1.36 -2.54
N VAL A 251 29.59 -2.05 -2.49
CA VAL A 251 28.59 -2.03 -3.55
C VAL A 251 28.07 -0.60 -3.59
N TYR A 252 28.67 0.20 -4.48
CA TYR A 252 28.29 1.59 -4.69
C TYR A 252 26.80 1.63 -4.97
N THR A 253 26.05 2.17 -4.01
CA THR A 253 24.62 2.40 -4.16
C THR A 253 24.46 3.77 -4.83
N PRO A 254 24.03 3.83 -6.10
CA PRO A 254 23.89 5.09 -6.79
C PRO A 254 22.84 5.97 -6.09
N PRO A 255 23.05 7.30 -6.04
CA PRO A 255 22.07 8.22 -5.49
C PRO A 255 20.75 8.10 -6.25
N GLN A 256 19.64 8.06 -5.52
CA GLN A 256 18.31 7.91 -6.09
C GLN A 256 17.51 9.19 -5.90
N ILE A 257 16.77 9.57 -6.93
CA ILE A 257 15.77 10.65 -6.84
C ILE A 257 14.40 10.02 -6.98
N THR A 258 13.56 10.23 -5.98
CA THR A 258 12.16 9.83 -5.96
C THR A 258 11.30 11.06 -6.15
N LEU A 259 10.30 10.97 -7.02
CA LEU A 259 9.41 12.07 -7.30
C LEU A 259 8.19 12.00 -6.37
N ASP A 260 7.95 13.09 -5.66
CA ASP A 260 6.78 13.21 -4.79
C ASP A 260 5.60 13.97 -5.45
N VAL A 261 5.82 14.72 -6.53
CA VAL A 261 4.73 15.40 -7.27
C VAL A 261 4.85 15.12 -8.76
N GLU A 262 3.80 14.62 -9.40
CA GLU A 262 3.81 14.25 -10.81
C GLU A 262 3.22 15.35 -11.73
N PRO A 263 3.57 15.38 -13.03
CA PRO A 263 2.85 16.18 -14.00
C PRO A 263 1.34 15.88 -13.97
N GLY A 264 0.52 16.91 -13.80
CA GLY A 264 -0.93 16.84 -13.63
C GLY A 264 -1.41 17.06 -12.19
N ASP A 265 -0.52 17.03 -11.19
CA ASP A 265 -0.85 17.26 -9.79
C ASP A 265 -0.91 18.76 -9.46
N ARG A 266 -1.80 19.12 -8.52
CA ARG A 266 -1.86 20.47 -7.93
C ARG A 266 -1.06 20.50 -6.64
N THR A 267 -0.07 21.37 -6.60
CA THR A 267 0.87 21.46 -5.49
C THR A 267 0.34 22.21 -4.28
N ARG A 268 0.85 21.90 -3.08
CA ARG A 268 0.59 22.65 -1.83
C ARG A 268 1.87 23.30 -1.31
N LEU A 269 1.72 24.44 -0.62
CA LEU A 269 2.86 25.07 0.07
C LEU A 269 3.37 24.16 1.19
N GLY A 270 4.69 23.94 1.24
CA GLY A 270 5.32 23.03 2.21
C GLY A 270 5.34 21.57 1.79
N GLU A 271 4.73 21.22 0.64
CA GLU A 271 4.83 19.88 0.07
C GLU A 271 6.25 19.60 -0.46
N THR A 272 6.68 18.34 -0.42
CA THR A 272 7.97 17.90 -0.98
C THR A 272 7.76 17.53 -2.44
N ALA A 273 8.53 18.10 -3.36
CA ALA A 273 8.50 17.78 -4.79
C ALA A 273 9.38 16.57 -5.14
N PHE A 274 10.56 16.48 -4.54
CA PHE A 274 11.52 15.38 -4.74
C PHE A 274 12.12 14.93 -3.41
N ARG A 275 12.38 13.64 -3.28
CA ARG A 275 13.27 13.10 -2.25
C ARG A 275 14.55 12.61 -2.92
N VAL A 276 15.68 13.03 -2.39
CA VAL A 276 17.00 12.59 -2.86
C VAL A 276 17.58 11.70 -1.77
N MET A 277 17.88 10.45 -2.11
CA MET A 277 18.49 9.46 -1.23
C MET A 277 19.96 9.30 -1.61
N THR A 278 20.85 9.56 -0.66
CA THR A 278 22.31 9.45 -0.84
C THR A 278 22.93 8.58 0.25
N PRO A 279 24.03 7.88 -0.06
CA PRO A 279 24.78 7.11 0.95
C PRO A 279 25.54 8.01 1.93
N GLU A 280 25.90 9.23 1.53
CA GLU A 280 26.64 10.19 2.35
C GLU A 280 25.80 11.45 2.58
N ALA A 281 26.00 12.12 3.72
CA ALA A 281 25.40 13.42 3.99
C ALA A 281 26.00 14.48 3.05
N LEU A 282 25.14 15.27 2.40
CA LEU A 282 25.56 16.35 1.51
C LEU A 282 25.88 17.62 2.31
N ASP A 283 26.92 18.35 1.95
CA ASP A 283 27.21 19.66 2.54
C ASP A 283 26.11 20.69 2.22
N GLU A 284 25.84 21.65 3.12
CA GLU A 284 24.84 22.72 2.92
C GLU A 284 24.89 23.42 1.54
N PRO A 285 26.05 23.84 1.00
CA PRO A 285 26.12 24.46 -0.33
C PRO A 285 25.73 23.51 -1.47
N GLU A 286 26.05 22.22 -1.35
CA GLU A 286 25.67 21.20 -2.35
C GLU A 286 24.18 20.88 -2.26
N GLN A 287 23.63 20.74 -1.05
CA GLN A 287 22.18 20.63 -0.82
C GLN A 287 21.43 21.81 -1.45
N GLY A 288 21.87 23.04 -1.18
CA GLY A 288 21.25 24.25 -1.73
C GLY A 288 21.29 24.30 -3.26
N ARG A 289 22.38 23.81 -3.88
CA ARG A 289 22.52 23.71 -5.34
C ARG A 289 21.57 22.67 -5.92
N ILE A 290 21.50 21.49 -5.32
CA ILE A 290 20.64 20.38 -5.77
C ILE A 290 19.16 20.77 -5.63
N ILE A 291 18.77 21.37 -4.50
CA ILE A 291 17.41 21.88 -4.26
C ILE A 291 17.02 22.88 -5.37
N ARG A 292 17.85 23.89 -5.65
CA ARG A 292 17.54 24.88 -6.69
C ARG A 292 17.44 24.25 -8.08
N LEU A 293 18.32 23.31 -8.39
CA LEU A 293 18.34 22.63 -9.68
C LEU A 293 17.08 21.78 -9.89
N LEU A 294 16.68 21.01 -8.88
CA LEU A 294 15.45 20.21 -8.90
C LEU A 294 14.19 21.08 -8.88
N GLN A 295 14.14 22.16 -8.10
CA GLN A 295 13.03 23.12 -8.15
C GLN A 295 12.90 23.78 -9.53
N SER A 296 14.02 24.10 -10.20
CA SER A 296 14.01 24.67 -11.55
C SER A 296 13.57 23.70 -12.64
N SER A 297 13.54 22.39 -12.33
CA SER A 297 13.06 21.36 -13.24
C SER A 297 11.54 21.36 -13.38
N ILE A 298 10.81 21.90 -12.40
CA ILE A 298 9.34 21.88 -12.37
C ILE A 298 8.80 23.02 -13.24
N GLU A 299 7.99 22.67 -14.22
CA GLU A 299 7.23 23.62 -15.03
C GLU A 299 5.77 23.62 -14.60
N PHE A 300 5.19 24.79 -14.36
CA PHE A 300 3.79 24.94 -13.95
C PHE A 300 2.91 25.37 -15.13
N GLU A 301 1.65 24.95 -15.13
CA GLU A 301 0.63 25.47 -16.03
C GLU A 301 0.24 26.92 -15.64
N ALA A 302 -0.43 27.62 -16.54
CA ALA A 302 -0.94 28.96 -16.29
C ALA A 302 -1.99 28.98 -15.15
N LEU A 303 -2.09 30.10 -14.43
CA LEU A 303 -3.10 30.31 -13.39
C LEU A 303 -4.51 30.06 -13.97
N GLY A 304 -5.28 29.18 -13.30
CA GLY A 304 -6.61 28.74 -13.76
C GLY A 304 -6.62 27.41 -14.53
N ALA A 305 -5.47 26.75 -14.71
CA ALA A 305 -5.42 25.40 -15.23
C ALA A 305 -6.05 24.40 -14.24
N VAL A 306 -6.80 23.46 -14.81
CA VAL A 306 -7.62 22.49 -14.10
C VAL A 306 -6.91 21.12 -14.17
N THR A 307 -6.85 20.40 -13.06
CA THR A 307 -6.30 19.03 -13.06
C THR A 307 -7.26 18.10 -13.83
N PRO A 308 -6.80 16.91 -14.29
CA PRO A 308 -7.71 15.93 -14.90
C PRO A 308 -8.93 15.61 -14.03
N ASP A 309 -8.75 15.62 -12.71
CA ASP A 309 -9.77 15.28 -11.72
C ASP A 309 -10.75 16.45 -11.53
N GLU A 310 -10.22 17.68 -11.44
CA GLU A 310 -11.02 18.91 -11.31
C GLU A 310 -11.88 19.19 -12.56
N GLU A 311 -11.48 18.73 -13.74
CA GLU A 311 -12.25 18.89 -14.98
C GLU A 311 -13.51 18.00 -14.97
N THR A 312 -13.41 16.81 -14.37
CA THR A 312 -14.54 15.91 -14.13
C THR A 312 -15.35 16.29 -12.90
N ASP A 313 -14.74 16.97 -11.92
CA ASP A 313 -15.40 17.46 -10.72
C ASP A 313 -16.56 18.39 -11.00
N ARG A 314 -16.47 19.25 -12.02
CA ARG A 314 -17.57 20.20 -12.26
C ARG A 314 -18.87 19.50 -12.62
N GLU A 315 -18.81 18.41 -13.38
CA GLU A 315 -20.02 17.65 -13.76
C GLU A 315 -20.51 16.80 -12.59
N ILE A 316 -19.60 16.21 -11.82
CA ILE A 316 -19.92 15.45 -10.61
C ILE A 316 -20.50 16.37 -9.53
N ALA A 317 -19.89 17.51 -9.22
CA ALA A 317 -20.38 18.50 -8.26
C ALA A 317 -21.78 19.01 -8.60
N ASN A 318 -22.07 19.30 -9.87
CA ASN A 318 -23.43 19.65 -10.29
C ASN A 318 -24.43 18.51 -10.03
N LEU A 319 -24.02 17.25 -10.18
CA LEU A 319 -24.83 16.09 -9.83
C LEU A 319 -25.03 15.98 -8.31
N LYS A 320 -23.97 16.18 -7.52
CA LYS A 320 -24.05 16.21 -6.04
C LYS A 320 -25.03 17.28 -5.58
N ASP A 321 -24.90 18.51 -6.08
CA ASP A 321 -25.79 19.63 -5.78
C ASP A 321 -27.24 19.33 -6.17
N ALA A 322 -27.45 18.68 -7.33
CA ALA A 322 -28.78 18.27 -7.77
C ALA A 322 -29.39 17.20 -6.85
N VAL A 323 -28.59 16.23 -6.38
CA VAL A 323 -29.04 15.24 -5.38
C VAL A 323 -29.47 15.94 -4.10
N GLY A 324 -28.57 16.70 -3.47
CA GLY A 324 -28.85 17.37 -2.20
C GLY A 324 -30.02 18.35 -2.27
N THR A 325 -30.14 19.10 -3.37
CA THR A 325 -31.28 20.02 -3.59
C THR A 325 -32.59 19.27 -3.80
N SER A 326 -32.57 18.14 -4.52
CA SER A 326 -33.76 17.31 -4.75
C SER A 326 -34.22 16.64 -3.46
N ILE A 327 -33.29 16.17 -2.62
CA ILE A 327 -33.61 15.60 -1.30
C ILE A 327 -34.24 16.68 -0.41
N ARG A 328 -33.61 17.86 -0.30
CA ARG A 328 -34.14 18.98 0.51
C ARG A 328 -35.49 19.50 0.04
N SER A 329 -35.82 19.36 -1.24
CA SER A 329 -37.14 19.75 -1.79
C SER A 329 -38.18 18.62 -1.79
N GLY A 330 -37.83 17.43 -1.29
CA GLY A 330 -38.73 16.26 -1.24
C GLY A 330 -38.95 15.58 -2.60
N ALA A 331 -38.17 15.93 -3.63
CA ALA A 331 -38.23 15.34 -4.96
C ALA A 331 -37.41 14.04 -5.03
N PHE A 332 -37.77 13.03 -4.23
CA PHE A 332 -36.97 11.82 -4.05
C PHE A 332 -36.78 10.98 -5.32
N ALA A 333 -37.80 10.88 -6.19
CA ALA A 333 -37.67 10.17 -7.47
C ALA A 333 -36.66 10.85 -8.42
N THR A 334 -36.45 12.14 -8.25
CA THR A 334 -35.47 12.94 -8.99
C THR A 334 -34.08 12.77 -8.40
N ALA A 335 -33.97 12.78 -7.06
CA ALA A 335 -32.74 12.49 -6.35
C ALA A 335 -32.23 11.07 -6.68
N GLU A 336 -33.11 10.07 -6.70
CA GLU A 336 -32.75 8.69 -7.00
C GLU A 336 -32.13 8.55 -8.39
N ARG A 337 -32.76 9.15 -9.40
CA ARG A 337 -32.22 9.21 -10.76
C ARG A 337 -30.87 9.93 -10.83
N ALA A 338 -30.67 10.99 -10.03
CA ALA A 338 -29.40 11.70 -9.96
C ALA A 338 -28.28 10.83 -9.36
N VAL A 339 -28.58 10.11 -8.27
CA VAL A 339 -27.63 9.19 -7.62
C VAL A 339 -27.28 8.02 -8.53
N GLU A 340 -28.27 7.46 -9.24
CA GLU A 340 -28.04 6.39 -10.23
C GLU A 340 -27.12 6.88 -11.36
N LEU A 341 -27.37 8.10 -11.87
CA LEU A 341 -26.52 8.72 -12.89
C LEU A 341 -25.10 8.95 -12.39
N LEU A 342 -24.94 9.44 -11.15
CA LEU A 342 -23.64 9.62 -10.51
C LEU A 342 -22.89 8.28 -10.41
N GLY A 343 -23.58 7.21 -9.98
CA GLY A 343 -23.01 5.86 -9.92
C GLY A 343 -22.50 5.38 -11.28
N HIS A 344 -23.28 5.58 -12.34
CA HIS A 344 -22.85 5.23 -13.70
C HIS A 344 -21.67 6.07 -14.21
N VAL A 345 -21.63 7.36 -13.89
CA VAL A 345 -20.50 8.24 -14.24
C VAL A 345 -19.23 7.77 -13.53
N VAL A 346 -19.29 7.51 -12.23
CA VAL A 346 -18.16 7.01 -11.44
C VAL A 346 -17.68 5.67 -11.98
N ARG A 347 -18.59 4.71 -12.21
CA ARG A 347 -18.27 3.41 -12.81
C ARG A 347 -17.60 3.54 -14.18
N GLY A 348 -18.15 4.40 -15.04
CA GLY A 348 -17.61 4.64 -16.38
C GLY A 348 -16.20 5.22 -16.33
N VAL A 349 -15.99 6.24 -15.48
CA VAL A 349 -14.67 6.83 -15.25
C VAL A 349 -13.68 5.79 -14.71
N TRP A 350 -14.12 4.90 -13.81
CA TRP A 350 -13.31 3.82 -13.26
C TRP A 350 -12.85 2.82 -14.33
N MET A 351 -13.76 2.32 -15.16
CA MET A 351 -13.44 1.34 -16.21
C MET A 351 -12.39 1.87 -17.19
N ILE A 352 -12.47 3.15 -17.54
CA ILE A 352 -11.53 3.79 -18.48
C ILE A 352 -10.13 3.93 -17.85
N GLN A 353 -10.04 3.98 -16.53
CA GLN A 353 -8.75 3.98 -15.84
C GLN A 353 -8.07 2.61 -15.89
N LEU A 354 -8.83 1.52 -15.74
CA LEU A 354 -8.30 0.15 -15.81
C LEU A 354 -7.74 -0.18 -17.21
N ASP A 355 -8.39 0.30 -18.28
CA ASP A 355 -7.95 0.11 -19.67
C ASP A 355 -6.77 1.03 -20.08
N GLY A 356 -6.42 2.01 -19.24
CA GLY A 356 -5.40 3.02 -19.51
C GLY A 356 -3.98 2.56 -19.15
N VAL A 357 -3.26 1.98 -20.11
CA VAL A 357 -1.86 1.51 -20.01
C VAL A 357 -0.84 2.58 -19.56
N ASP A 358 -1.21 3.86 -19.50
CA ASP A 358 -0.30 5.00 -19.31
C ASP A 358 -0.65 5.91 -18.09
N SER A 359 -1.32 5.39 -17.05
CA SER A 359 -1.53 6.17 -15.83
C SER A 359 -0.36 6.03 -14.86
N SER A 360 0.25 7.15 -14.48
CA SER A 360 1.21 7.20 -13.39
C SER A 360 0.54 6.74 -12.08
N ARG A 361 1.24 5.91 -11.31
CA ARG A 361 0.66 5.13 -10.20
C ARG A 361 0.20 5.99 -9.02
N ARG A 362 0.74 7.20 -8.84
CA ARG A 362 0.28 8.14 -7.80
C ARG A 362 -0.99 8.88 -8.22
N GLY A 363 -1.05 9.30 -9.49
CA GLY A 363 -2.28 9.79 -10.11
C GLY A 363 -3.44 8.79 -10.06
N SER A 364 -3.18 7.48 -10.12
CA SER A 364 -4.24 6.48 -9.94
C SER A 364 -4.73 6.38 -8.49
N PHE A 365 -3.85 6.51 -7.49
CA PHE A 365 -4.25 6.48 -6.07
C PHE A 365 -5.05 7.73 -5.66
N THR A 366 -4.55 8.92 -5.99
CA THR A 366 -5.23 10.19 -5.68
C THR A 366 -6.57 10.29 -6.41
N ARG A 367 -6.65 9.79 -7.66
CA ARG A 367 -7.89 9.77 -8.45
C ARG A 367 -8.88 8.70 -7.99
N ARG A 368 -8.41 7.54 -7.49
CA ARG A 368 -9.26 6.53 -6.83
C ARG A 368 -9.86 7.09 -5.54
N ASP A 369 -9.03 7.71 -4.69
CA ASP A 369 -9.48 8.32 -3.43
C ASP A 369 -10.48 9.46 -3.67
N TRP A 370 -10.30 10.24 -4.74
CA TRP A 370 -11.25 11.27 -5.15
C TRP A 370 -12.62 10.72 -5.58
N LEU A 371 -12.67 9.63 -6.37
CA LEU A 371 -13.93 8.99 -6.76
C LEU A 371 -14.66 8.42 -5.53
N PHE A 372 -13.90 7.85 -4.59
CA PHE A 372 -14.42 7.34 -3.31
C PHE A 372 -15.05 8.45 -2.47
N ARG A 373 -14.34 9.57 -2.30
CA ARG A 373 -14.86 10.76 -1.61
C ARG A 373 -16.11 11.30 -2.29
N SER A 374 -16.17 11.28 -3.62
CA SER A 374 -17.32 11.82 -4.34
C SER A 374 -18.62 11.05 -4.11
N ILE A 375 -18.57 9.73 -4.00
CA ILE A 375 -19.74 8.93 -3.61
C ILE A 375 -20.06 9.18 -2.13
N GLY A 376 -19.04 9.12 -1.26
CA GLY A 376 -19.21 9.32 0.18
C GLY A 376 -19.81 10.67 0.57
N GLU A 377 -19.42 11.76 -0.09
CA GLU A 377 -19.96 13.11 0.15
C GLU A 377 -21.47 13.20 -0.12
N VAL A 378 -21.98 12.49 -1.12
CA VAL A 378 -23.42 12.47 -1.41
C VAL A 378 -24.15 11.53 -0.47
N GLU A 379 -23.51 10.43 -0.07
CA GLU A 379 -24.08 9.49 0.91
C GLU A 379 -24.26 10.13 2.29
N GLN A 380 -23.49 11.16 2.65
CA GLN A 380 -23.73 11.94 3.86
C GLN A 380 -25.14 12.58 3.88
N ASP A 381 -25.73 12.87 2.72
CA ASP A 381 -27.11 13.37 2.64
C ASP A 381 -28.16 12.29 3.02
N ALA A 382 -27.77 11.04 3.25
CA ALA A 382 -28.65 9.98 3.75
C ALA A 382 -29.30 10.34 5.10
N VAL A 383 -28.60 11.12 5.94
CA VAL A 383 -29.10 11.56 7.24
C VAL A 383 -30.25 12.57 7.16
N LEU A 384 -30.47 13.20 5.99
CA LEU A 384 -31.48 14.24 5.85
C LEU A 384 -32.91 13.71 6.03
N SER A 385 -33.16 12.43 5.70
CA SER A 385 -34.44 11.76 5.99
C SER A 385 -34.33 10.24 5.88
N PRO A 386 -35.17 9.46 6.58
CA PRO A 386 -35.20 8.00 6.42
C PRO A 386 -35.51 7.55 4.99
N HIS A 387 -36.30 8.33 4.25
CA HIS A 387 -36.60 8.05 2.84
C HIS A 387 -35.36 8.23 1.95
N ALA A 388 -34.56 9.28 2.19
CA ALA A 388 -33.28 9.49 1.50
C ALA A 388 -32.29 8.35 1.79
N ALA A 389 -32.12 7.97 3.05
CA ALA A 389 -31.28 6.82 3.42
C ALA A 389 -31.75 5.53 2.74
N GLY A 390 -33.06 5.25 2.71
CA GLY A 390 -33.62 4.09 2.02
C GLY A 390 -33.32 4.07 0.51
N MET A 391 -33.31 5.24 -0.13
CA MET A 391 -32.90 5.41 -1.53
C MET A 391 -31.41 5.11 -1.70
N PHE A 392 -30.52 5.67 -0.87
CA PHE A 392 -29.08 5.41 -0.93
C PHE A 392 -28.71 3.94 -0.71
N VAL A 393 -29.39 3.25 0.21
CA VAL A 393 -29.20 1.80 0.44
C VAL A 393 -29.58 1.00 -0.81
N GLY A 394 -30.69 1.37 -1.49
CA GLY A 394 -31.08 0.75 -2.76
C GLY A 394 -30.03 0.95 -3.85
N GLN A 395 -29.51 2.16 -3.98
CA GLN A 395 -28.47 2.48 -4.98
C GLN A 395 -27.13 1.81 -4.65
N ALA A 396 -26.75 1.69 -3.38
CA ALA A 396 -25.58 0.93 -2.94
C ALA A 396 -25.69 -0.55 -3.34
N MET A 397 -26.87 -1.17 -3.14
CA MET A 397 -27.13 -2.55 -3.56
C MET A 397 -27.00 -2.74 -5.07
N THR A 398 -27.61 -1.87 -5.87
CA THR A 398 -27.50 -1.92 -7.35
C THR A 398 -26.04 -1.81 -7.79
N ARG A 399 -25.28 -0.85 -7.24
CA ARG A 399 -23.86 -0.67 -7.56
C ARG A 399 -23.02 -1.89 -7.17
N ALA A 400 -23.26 -2.47 -5.99
CA ALA A 400 -22.52 -3.66 -5.53
C ALA A 400 -22.81 -4.90 -6.38
N LEU A 401 -24.04 -5.08 -6.88
CA LEU A 401 -24.38 -6.16 -7.83
C LEU A 401 -23.73 -5.95 -9.21
N GLU A 402 -23.61 -4.71 -9.65
CA GLU A 402 -22.99 -4.38 -10.93
C GLU A 402 -21.46 -4.36 -10.90
N ALA A 403 -20.86 -4.09 -9.74
CA ALA A 403 -19.42 -3.87 -9.59
C ALA A 403 -18.54 -5.04 -10.05
N PRO A 404 -18.86 -6.32 -9.82
CA PRO A 404 -17.99 -7.41 -10.25
C PRO A 404 -17.83 -7.50 -11.78
N SER A 405 -18.81 -7.03 -12.55
CA SER A 405 -18.69 -6.91 -14.02
C SER A 405 -17.67 -5.85 -14.48
N ALA A 406 -17.16 -5.02 -13.58
CA ALA A 406 -16.06 -4.09 -13.83
C ALA A 406 -14.67 -4.77 -13.76
N GLY A 407 -14.57 -5.97 -13.15
CA GLY A 407 -13.31 -6.72 -13.06
C GLY A 407 -12.25 -6.15 -12.11
N SER A 408 -12.58 -5.15 -11.28
CA SER A 408 -11.68 -4.57 -10.27
C SER A 408 -12.19 -4.85 -8.86
N PRO A 409 -11.44 -5.61 -8.04
CA PRO A 409 -11.84 -5.92 -6.66
C PRO A 409 -11.93 -4.65 -5.80
N GLU A 410 -11.11 -3.63 -6.06
CA GLU A 410 -11.14 -2.38 -5.29
C GLU A 410 -12.42 -1.57 -5.55
N TYR A 411 -12.99 -1.67 -6.75
CA TYR A 411 -14.29 -1.06 -7.04
C TYR A 411 -15.44 -1.78 -6.33
N VAL A 412 -15.36 -3.10 -6.22
CA VAL A 412 -16.32 -3.91 -5.45
C VAL A 412 -16.27 -3.50 -3.98
N ASP A 413 -15.07 -3.38 -3.40
CA ASP A 413 -14.88 -2.95 -2.01
C ASP A 413 -15.47 -1.56 -1.76
N GLU A 414 -15.26 -0.62 -2.66
CA GLU A 414 -15.85 0.71 -2.51
C GLU A 414 -17.37 0.70 -2.57
N CYS A 415 -17.96 -0.04 -3.52
CA CYS A 415 -19.42 -0.16 -3.61
C CYS A 415 -20.00 -0.78 -2.34
N LEU A 416 -19.26 -1.69 -1.71
CA LEU A 416 -19.60 -2.29 -0.43
C LEU A 416 -19.40 -1.32 0.76
N ARG A 417 -18.40 -0.42 0.72
CA ARG A 417 -18.18 0.64 1.73
C ARG A 417 -19.34 1.63 1.83
N SER A 418 -20.13 1.80 0.78
CA SER A 418 -21.38 2.58 0.85
C SER A 418 -22.28 2.10 2.01
N PHE A 419 -22.39 0.79 2.22
CA PHE A 419 -23.21 0.25 3.31
C PHE A 419 -22.65 0.63 4.69
N THR A 420 -21.33 0.57 4.88
CA THR A 420 -20.70 0.89 6.17
C THR A 420 -20.76 2.38 6.49
N ARG A 421 -20.64 3.25 5.48
CA ARG A 421 -20.84 4.71 5.63
C ARG A 421 -22.28 5.06 6.00
N ILE A 422 -23.25 4.60 5.19
CA ILE A 422 -24.67 4.87 5.43
C ILE A 422 -25.08 4.31 6.79
N TRP A 423 -24.61 3.11 7.16
CA TRP A 423 -24.86 2.51 8.47
C TRP A 423 -24.37 3.39 9.61
N PHE A 424 -23.11 3.84 9.55
CA PHE A 424 -22.52 4.69 10.57
C PHE A 424 -23.30 6.00 10.73
N ASP A 425 -23.63 6.65 9.61
CA ASP A 425 -24.38 7.90 9.59
C ASP A 425 -25.80 7.73 10.17
N VAL A 426 -26.50 6.64 9.82
CA VAL A 426 -27.83 6.29 10.34
C VAL A 426 -27.80 6.05 11.86
N LEU A 427 -26.78 5.34 12.35
CA LEU A 427 -26.63 5.05 13.78
C LEU A 427 -26.34 6.29 14.61
N GLN A 428 -25.56 7.24 14.07
CA GLN A 428 -25.25 8.50 14.76
C GLN A 428 -26.48 9.39 14.91
N GLN A 429 -27.35 9.45 13.90
CA GLN A 429 -28.59 10.25 13.98
C GLN A 429 -29.59 9.65 14.98
N GLY A 430 -29.82 8.34 14.89
CA GLY A 430 -30.79 7.64 15.72
C GLY A 430 -32.26 8.01 15.46
N GLY A 431 -33.18 7.31 16.13
CA GLY A 431 -34.62 7.52 16.04
C GLY A 431 -35.36 6.36 15.39
N THR A 432 -36.63 6.17 15.77
CA THR A 432 -37.41 4.95 15.44
C THR A 432 -37.55 4.67 13.94
N GLU A 433 -37.56 5.70 13.09
CA GLU A 433 -37.62 5.54 11.63
C GLU A 433 -36.26 5.14 11.03
N PHE A 434 -35.15 5.62 11.61
CA PHE A 434 -33.79 5.25 11.23
C PHE A 434 -33.41 3.85 11.73
N ASP A 435 -33.93 3.42 12.88
CA ASP A 435 -33.70 2.07 13.42
C ASP A 435 -34.25 0.95 12.51
N GLN A 436 -35.28 1.24 11.71
CA GLN A 436 -35.80 0.31 10.70
C GLN A 436 -34.84 0.17 9.49
N LEU A 437 -34.08 1.21 9.18
CA LEU A 437 -33.10 1.18 8.08
C LEU A 437 -31.90 0.30 8.39
N CYS A 438 -31.52 0.16 9.67
CA CYS A 438 -30.50 -0.80 10.08
C CYS A 438 -30.89 -2.22 9.63
N GLY A 439 -32.14 -2.66 9.88
CA GLY A 439 -32.62 -3.96 9.40
C GLY A 439 -32.53 -4.09 7.88
N ARG A 440 -32.90 -3.03 7.14
CA ARG A 440 -32.82 -3.02 5.68
C ARG A 440 -31.38 -3.15 5.15
N ILE A 441 -30.44 -2.43 5.75
CA ILE A 441 -29.01 -2.49 5.36
C ILE A 441 -28.47 -3.91 5.54
N VAL A 442 -28.73 -4.52 6.69
CA VAL A 442 -28.30 -5.88 7.01
C VAL A 442 -28.87 -6.87 5.99
N VAL A 443 -30.18 -6.82 5.71
CA VAL A 443 -30.81 -7.69 4.70
C VAL A 443 -30.22 -7.48 3.29
N CYS A 444 -29.92 -6.24 2.90
CA CYS A 444 -29.27 -5.96 1.62
C CYS A 444 -27.88 -6.61 1.53
N VAL A 445 -27.04 -6.49 2.57
CA VAL A 445 -25.70 -7.10 2.62
C VAL A 445 -25.80 -8.62 2.65
N GLN A 446 -26.75 -9.19 3.40
CA GLN A 446 -27.04 -10.63 3.38
C GLN A 446 -27.43 -11.12 1.98
N ASN A 447 -28.27 -10.37 1.25
CA ASN A 447 -28.65 -10.73 -0.10
C ASN A 447 -27.48 -10.68 -1.08
N LEU A 448 -26.58 -9.70 -0.93
CA LEU A 448 -25.33 -9.63 -1.70
C LEU A 448 -24.43 -10.83 -1.40
N ALA A 449 -24.41 -11.28 -0.14
CA ALA A 449 -23.63 -12.44 0.27
C ALA A 449 -24.22 -13.76 -0.29
N GLN A 450 -25.54 -13.96 -0.23
CA GLN A 450 -26.17 -15.26 -0.50
C GLN A 450 -26.73 -15.47 -1.92
N PHE A 451 -27.09 -14.40 -2.64
CA PHE A 451 -27.91 -14.50 -3.85
C PHE A 451 -27.33 -13.78 -5.08
N ALA A 452 -26.03 -13.48 -5.08
CA ALA A 452 -25.35 -12.91 -6.25
C ALA A 452 -25.28 -13.90 -7.44
N ALA A 453 -25.10 -13.40 -8.67
CA ALA A 453 -25.04 -14.22 -9.89
C ALA A 453 -23.85 -15.22 -9.89
N PRO A 454 -24.00 -16.43 -10.48
CA PRO A 454 -23.08 -17.57 -10.30
C PRO A 454 -21.64 -17.34 -10.80
N ASP A 455 -21.43 -16.55 -11.85
CA ASP A 455 -20.11 -16.39 -12.47
C ASP A 455 -19.14 -15.49 -11.65
N GLN A 456 -19.67 -14.75 -10.67
CA GLN A 456 -18.94 -13.77 -9.86
C GLN A 456 -19.29 -13.89 -8.35
N HIS A 457 -19.99 -14.98 -7.99
CA HIS A 457 -20.59 -15.18 -6.68
C HIS A 457 -19.54 -15.24 -5.58
N GLU A 458 -18.46 -16.00 -5.77
CA GLU A 458 -17.56 -16.31 -4.66
C GLU A 458 -16.82 -15.11 -4.07
N ASP A 459 -16.30 -14.18 -4.89
CA ASP A 459 -15.56 -13.01 -4.41
C ASP A 459 -16.49 -11.98 -3.74
N LEU A 460 -17.65 -11.71 -4.36
CA LEU A 460 -18.64 -10.79 -3.78
C LEU A 460 -19.21 -11.35 -2.45
N SER A 461 -19.49 -12.66 -2.38
CA SER A 461 -19.95 -13.32 -1.16
C SER A 461 -18.97 -13.17 0.00
N ARG A 462 -17.68 -13.38 -0.26
CA ARG A 462 -16.61 -13.21 0.75
C ARG A 462 -16.52 -11.76 1.23
N ARG A 463 -16.48 -10.79 0.30
CA ARG A 463 -16.38 -9.36 0.64
C ARG A 463 -17.61 -8.85 1.38
N ALA A 464 -18.82 -9.23 0.97
CA ALA A 464 -20.07 -8.87 1.64
C ALA A 464 -20.15 -9.46 3.07
N THR A 465 -19.60 -10.66 3.29
CA THR A 465 -19.47 -11.23 4.65
C THR A 465 -18.63 -10.33 5.55
N TRP A 466 -17.50 -9.83 5.05
CA TRP A 466 -16.65 -8.89 5.80
C TRP A 466 -17.29 -7.51 6.01
N VAL A 467 -18.17 -7.06 5.11
CA VAL A 467 -18.99 -5.86 5.36
C VAL A 467 -19.87 -6.08 6.59
N MET A 468 -20.55 -7.23 6.66
CA MET A 468 -21.40 -7.56 7.81
C MET A 468 -20.62 -7.54 9.12
N VAL A 469 -19.40 -8.07 9.11
CA VAL A 469 -18.46 -8.01 10.24
C VAL A 469 -18.15 -6.56 10.64
N GLU A 470 -17.90 -5.67 9.68
CA GLU A 470 -17.68 -4.25 9.94
C GLU A 470 -18.94 -3.53 10.47
N LEU A 471 -20.15 -3.92 10.04
CA LEU A 471 -21.40 -3.34 10.57
C LEU A 471 -21.56 -3.60 12.07
N VAL A 472 -21.23 -4.80 12.55
CA VAL A 472 -21.24 -5.13 13.99
C VAL A 472 -20.28 -4.20 14.74
N LYS A 473 -19.06 -4.03 14.21
CA LYS A 473 -18.06 -3.13 14.79
C LYS A 473 -18.55 -1.69 14.89
N LEU A 474 -19.01 -1.13 13.76
CA LEU A 474 -19.46 0.26 13.69
C LEU A 474 -20.68 0.53 14.57
N ALA A 475 -21.52 -0.47 14.82
CA ALA A 475 -22.62 -0.36 15.76
C ALA A 475 -22.16 -0.21 17.22
N LEU A 476 -21.11 -0.95 17.60
CA LEU A 476 -20.50 -0.80 18.93
C LEU A 476 -19.71 0.50 19.05
N ASP A 477 -19.00 0.92 18.00
CA ASP A 477 -18.33 2.24 17.95
C ASP A 477 -19.33 3.41 18.08
N ALA A 478 -20.60 3.20 17.72
CA ALA A 478 -21.69 4.17 17.89
C ALA A 478 -22.49 3.99 19.21
N HIS A 479 -22.06 3.09 20.11
CA HIS A 479 -22.77 2.71 21.35
C HIS A 479 -24.23 2.25 21.11
N LYS A 480 -24.47 1.49 20.04
CA LYS A 480 -25.78 0.92 19.67
C LYS A 480 -25.75 -0.62 19.69
N PRO A 481 -25.75 -1.25 20.89
CA PRO A 481 -25.60 -2.71 21.02
C PRO A 481 -26.73 -3.50 20.35
N GLU A 482 -27.96 -2.99 20.33
CA GLU A 482 -29.09 -3.65 19.64
C GLU A 482 -28.88 -3.79 18.13
N ALA A 483 -28.26 -2.78 17.49
CA ALA A 483 -27.94 -2.83 16.07
C ALA A 483 -26.79 -3.82 15.80
N ALA A 484 -25.80 -3.87 16.70
CA ALA A 484 -24.71 -4.85 16.65
C ALA A 484 -25.24 -6.29 16.75
N VAL A 485 -26.17 -6.54 17.68
CA VAL A 485 -26.84 -7.84 17.86
C VAL A 485 -27.57 -8.26 16.58
N ARG A 486 -28.35 -7.38 15.96
CA ARG A 486 -29.07 -7.70 14.71
C ARG A 486 -28.11 -8.05 13.57
N ALA A 487 -27.03 -7.30 13.38
CA ALA A 487 -26.03 -7.60 12.35
C ALA A 487 -25.31 -8.94 12.63
N ALA A 488 -25.02 -9.23 13.91
CA ALA A 488 -24.38 -10.48 14.32
C ALA A 488 -25.30 -11.70 14.17
N GLU A 489 -26.61 -11.55 14.39
CA GLU A 489 -27.61 -12.60 14.13
C GLU A 489 -27.62 -13.01 12.66
N GLU A 490 -27.65 -12.04 11.76
CA GLU A 490 -27.65 -12.30 10.32
C GLU A 490 -26.30 -12.84 9.84
N LEU A 491 -25.18 -12.32 10.38
CA LEU A 491 -23.84 -12.89 10.14
C LEU A 491 -23.79 -14.37 10.50
N ARG A 492 -24.29 -14.74 11.69
CA ARG A 492 -24.32 -16.14 12.16
C ARG A 492 -25.17 -17.04 11.28
N GLY A 493 -26.27 -16.53 10.72
CA GLY A 493 -27.14 -17.26 9.80
C GLY A 493 -26.63 -17.35 8.35
N LEU A 494 -25.54 -16.63 8.00
CA LEU A 494 -25.01 -16.66 6.64
C LEU A 494 -24.52 -18.07 6.25
N PHE A 495 -24.98 -18.53 5.08
CA PHE A 495 -24.54 -19.77 4.43
C PHE A 495 -24.82 -21.08 5.19
N GLU A 496 -25.60 -21.05 6.27
CA GLU A 496 -25.93 -22.26 7.05
C GLU A 496 -26.56 -23.35 6.17
N TYR A 497 -27.38 -22.97 5.18
CA TYR A 497 -28.11 -23.88 4.31
C TYR A 497 -27.68 -23.86 2.83
N SER A 498 -26.93 -22.84 2.40
CA SER A 498 -26.57 -22.64 0.98
C SER A 498 -25.17 -23.12 0.60
N ASP A 499 -24.22 -23.17 1.55
CA ASP A 499 -22.84 -23.56 1.26
C ASP A 499 -22.58 -25.05 1.54
N ARG A 500 -22.73 -25.88 0.51
CA ARG A 500 -22.50 -27.33 0.58
C ARG A 500 -21.02 -27.71 0.80
N HIS A 501 -20.07 -26.86 0.39
CA HIS A 501 -18.64 -27.16 0.44
C HIS A 501 -17.94 -26.54 1.67
N GLY A 502 -18.58 -25.61 2.38
CA GLY A 502 -18.10 -25.03 3.64
C GLY A 502 -17.07 -23.90 3.48
N THR A 503 -16.73 -23.53 2.24
CA THR A 503 -15.71 -22.49 1.97
C THR A 503 -16.17 -21.10 2.42
N GLN A 504 -17.43 -20.74 2.16
CA GLN A 504 -18.01 -19.46 2.56
C GLN A 504 -18.32 -19.41 4.07
N ARG A 505 -18.75 -20.54 4.65
CA ARG A 505 -18.93 -20.67 6.11
C ARG A 505 -17.64 -20.44 6.89
N THR A 506 -16.48 -20.72 6.29
CA THR A 506 -15.18 -20.48 6.93
C THR A 506 -14.88 -18.97 7.05
N HIS A 507 -15.29 -18.15 6.08
CA HIS A 507 -15.17 -16.68 6.17
C HIS A 507 -16.07 -16.06 7.24
N VAL A 508 -17.30 -16.58 7.40
CA VAL A 508 -18.22 -16.15 8.47
C VAL A 508 -17.57 -16.41 9.84
N ARG A 509 -17.02 -17.61 10.04
CA ARG A 509 -16.34 -17.99 11.28
C ARG A 509 -15.08 -17.18 11.53
N ALA A 510 -14.32 -16.85 10.48
CA ALA A 510 -13.16 -15.98 10.60
C ALA A 510 -13.57 -14.58 11.09
N GLY A 511 -14.62 -14.00 10.51
CA GLY A 511 -15.18 -12.73 10.95
C GLY A 511 -15.70 -12.77 12.39
N GLN A 512 -16.34 -13.86 12.79
CA GLN A 512 -16.78 -14.13 14.15
C GLN A 512 -15.60 -14.19 15.14
N LEU A 513 -14.50 -14.87 14.81
CA LEU A 513 -13.29 -14.91 15.64
C LEU A 513 -12.67 -13.51 15.83
N VAL A 514 -12.62 -12.70 14.78
CA VAL A 514 -12.11 -11.32 14.84
C VAL A 514 -13.01 -10.45 15.73
N LEU A 515 -14.33 -10.53 15.58
CA LEU A 515 -15.28 -9.79 16.43
C LEU A 515 -15.20 -10.24 17.89
N ALA A 516 -15.09 -11.55 18.13
CA ALA A 516 -14.94 -12.09 19.46
C ALA A 516 -13.63 -11.62 20.10
N GLY A 517 -12.49 -11.71 19.39
CA GLY A 517 -11.23 -11.19 19.90
C GLY A 517 -11.29 -9.69 20.19
N TRP A 518 -11.98 -8.92 19.33
CA TRP A 518 -12.18 -7.49 19.56
C TRP A 518 -13.06 -7.19 20.79
N LEU A 519 -14.12 -7.95 21.03
CA LEU A 519 -14.91 -7.83 22.27
C LEU A 519 -14.07 -8.17 23.50
N ASP A 520 -13.24 -9.21 23.44
CA ASP A 520 -12.36 -9.58 24.55
C ASP A 520 -11.34 -8.46 24.84
N TYR A 521 -10.84 -7.79 23.79
CA TYR A 521 -10.01 -6.59 23.94
C TYR A 521 -10.75 -5.44 24.62
N LEU A 522 -11.97 -5.12 24.17
CA LEU A 522 -12.77 -4.03 24.76
C LEU A 522 -13.06 -4.29 26.24
N ALA A 523 -13.45 -5.52 26.58
CA ALA A 523 -13.71 -5.94 27.96
C ALA A 523 -12.45 -5.83 28.83
N ASP A 524 -11.30 -6.30 28.33
CA ASP A 524 -10.02 -6.28 29.06
C ASP A 524 -9.50 -4.84 29.31
N LYS A 525 -9.72 -3.93 28.35
CA LYS A 525 -9.39 -2.49 28.53
C LYS A 525 -10.45 -1.72 29.32
N GLY A 526 -11.57 -2.35 29.71
CA GLY A 526 -12.68 -1.67 30.37
C GLY A 526 -13.32 -0.57 29.51
N ASP A 527 -13.34 -0.76 28.20
CA ASP A 527 -13.86 0.19 27.22
C ASP A 527 -15.39 0.26 27.30
N ASP A 528 -15.96 1.46 27.22
CA ASP A 528 -17.40 1.70 27.36
C ASP A 528 -18.24 1.24 26.16
N ARG A 529 -17.58 0.82 25.06
CA ARG A 529 -18.21 0.16 23.92
C ARG A 529 -18.48 -1.33 24.16
N ASP A 530 -17.87 -1.95 25.18
CA ASP A 530 -18.16 -3.34 25.54
C ASP A 530 -19.62 -3.49 26.00
N PRO A 531 -20.44 -4.31 25.32
CA PRO A 531 -21.84 -4.46 25.69
C PRO A 531 -21.99 -5.21 27.03
N ALA A 532 -22.73 -4.62 27.97
CA ALA A 532 -23.02 -5.25 29.26
C ALA A 532 -23.85 -6.56 29.15
N ASP A 533 -24.52 -6.80 28.02
CA ASP A 533 -25.27 -8.03 27.74
C ASP A 533 -24.41 -9.03 26.94
N GLY A 534 -24.21 -10.23 27.51
CA GLY A 534 -23.44 -11.32 26.91
C GLY A 534 -24.03 -11.90 25.62
N ARG A 535 -25.25 -11.52 25.23
CA ARG A 535 -25.89 -12.00 23.99
C ARG A 535 -25.03 -11.77 22.74
N LEU A 536 -24.39 -10.60 22.61
CA LEU A 536 -23.56 -10.34 21.43
C LEU A 536 -22.36 -11.28 21.38
N ARG A 537 -21.74 -11.55 22.55
CA ARG A 537 -20.63 -12.49 22.68
C ARG A 537 -21.01 -13.89 22.22
N GLU A 538 -22.20 -14.37 22.58
CA GLU A 538 -22.71 -15.68 22.15
C GLU A 538 -22.95 -15.75 20.63
N LEU A 539 -23.37 -14.66 20.00
CA LEU A 539 -23.61 -14.60 18.55
C LEU A 539 -22.33 -14.60 17.73
N VAL A 540 -21.29 -13.91 18.22
CA VAL A 540 -19.99 -13.83 17.54
C VAL A 540 -19.05 -14.97 17.91
N THR A 541 -19.41 -15.85 18.86
CA THR A 541 -18.64 -17.06 19.12
C THR A 541 -18.96 -18.10 18.03
N PRO A 542 -17.99 -18.46 17.16
CA PRO A 542 -18.27 -19.36 16.05
C PRO A 542 -18.55 -20.78 16.53
N LEU A 543 -19.53 -21.42 15.90
CA LEU A 543 -19.88 -22.82 16.14
C LEU A 543 -19.50 -23.69 14.92
N GLY A 544 -19.10 -24.93 15.19
CA GLY A 544 -18.80 -25.89 14.15
C GLY A 544 -17.90 -27.02 14.61
N THR A 545 -17.21 -27.62 13.65
CA THR A 545 -16.19 -28.62 13.93
C THR A 545 -14.86 -27.98 14.29
N TRP A 546 -14.02 -28.66 15.07
CA TRP A 546 -12.67 -28.17 15.40
C TRP A 546 -11.84 -27.80 14.17
N ALA A 547 -11.90 -28.61 13.10
CA ALA A 547 -11.22 -28.32 11.83
C ALA A 547 -11.65 -26.99 11.20
N GLU A 548 -12.97 -26.70 11.22
CA GLU A 548 -13.50 -25.46 10.65
C GLU A 548 -13.08 -24.23 11.47
N ILE A 549 -13.03 -24.33 12.80
CA ILE A 549 -12.57 -23.23 13.67
C ILE A 549 -11.07 -22.98 13.52
N LEU A 550 -10.27 -24.04 13.37
CA LEU A 550 -8.84 -23.92 13.08
C LEU A 550 -8.59 -23.23 11.74
N THR A 551 -9.27 -23.69 10.68
CA THR A 551 -9.15 -23.09 9.34
C THR A 551 -9.62 -21.62 9.30
N ALA A 552 -10.67 -21.28 10.06
CA ALA A 552 -11.18 -19.92 10.14
C ALA A 552 -10.16 -18.93 10.70
N ARG A 553 -9.34 -19.34 11.68
CA ARG A 553 -8.27 -18.50 12.21
C ARG A 553 -7.20 -18.22 11.17
N ASP A 554 -6.78 -19.23 10.39
CA ASP A 554 -5.74 -19.03 9.37
C ASP A 554 -6.18 -18.01 8.31
N LEU A 555 -7.49 -17.96 7.99
CA LEU A 555 -8.06 -16.90 7.15
C LEU A 555 -8.04 -15.52 7.83
N ALA A 556 -8.27 -15.45 9.15
CA ALA A 556 -8.20 -14.20 9.90
C ALA A 556 -6.76 -13.65 9.98
N GLU A 557 -5.75 -14.51 10.14
CA GLU A 557 -4.32 -14.12 10.20
C GLU A 557 -3.76 -13.69 8.85
N ARG A 558 -4.16 -14.33 7.74
CA ARG A 558 -3.69 -13.99 6.39
C ARG A 558 -4.14 -12.63 5.88
N GLY A 559 -4.97 -11.92 6.64
CA GLY A 559 -5.29 -10.52 6.38
C GLY A 559 -6.00 -10.26 5.06
N GLU A 560 -6.65 -11.27 4.46
CA GLU A 560 -7.57 -11.08 3.31
C GLU A 560 -8.88 -10.43 3.78
N THR A 561 -8.78 -9.37 4.58
CA THR A 561 -9.90 -8.49 4.89
C THR A 561 -9.84 -7.33 3.90
N PRO A 562 -10.84 -7.13 3.03
CA PRO A 562 -10.88 -6.02 2.09
C PRO A 562 -10.96 -4.63 2.76
N PHE A 563 -11.09 -4.60 4.09
CA PHE A 563 -11.25 -3.39 4.89
C PHE A 563 -10.08 -3.24 5.87
N SER A 564 -9.12 -2.39 5.51
CA SER A 564 -7.88 -2.07 6.27
C SER A 564 -8.10 -1.44 7.66
N ARG A 565 -9.33 -1.41 8.19
CA ARG A 565 -9.67 -0.77 9.47
C ARG A 565 -9.41 -1.66 10.69
N TRP A 566 -9.09 -2.94 10.48
CA TRP A 566 -8.76 -3.89 11.55
C TRP A 566 -7.26 -3.94 11.88
N ASP A 567 -6.38 -3.28 11.13
CA ASP A 567 -4.97 -3.12 11.54
C ASP A 567 -4.71 -1.73 12.13
N TRP A 568 -5.56 -0.76 11.80
CA TRP A 568 -5.38 0.66 12.13
C TRP A 568 -5.88 1.06 13.52
N TRP A 569 -6.68 0.22 14.19
CA TRP A 569 -7.22 0.56 15.51
C TRP A 569 -6.15 0.49 16.60
N GLU A 570 -5.18 -0.41 16.47
CA GLU A 570 -4.01 -0.47 17.36
C GLU A 570 -3.08 0.73 17.15
N MET A 571 -3.01 1.28 15.93
CA MET A 571 -2.20 2.46 15.61
C MET A 571 -2.83 3.80 16.06
N LYS A 572 -4.16 3.88 16.24
CA LYS A 572 -4.86 5.14 16.56
C LYS A 572 -4.77 5.56 18.02
N PHE A 573 -4.44 4.65 18.93
CA PHE A 573 -4.48 4.91 20.38
C PHE A 573 -3.13 5.24 21.02
N SER A 574 -1.99 5.11 20.33
CA SER A 574 -0.67 5.36 20.92
C SER A 574 0.12 6.42 20.13
N GLY A 575 0.20 7.63 20.69
CA GLY A 575 1.04 8.73 20.19
C GLY A 575 2.55 8.52 20.42
N SER A 576 3.03 7.30 20.59
CA SER A 576 4.44 7.00 20.92
C SER A 576 5.03 5.95 19.99
N SER A 577 6.16 6.28 19.39
CA SER A 577 6.99 5.48 18.48
C SER A 577 7.69 4.28 19.14
N HIS A 578 6.98 3.52 19.98
CA HIS A 578 7.41 2.17 20.36
C HIS A 578 6.84 1.19 19.35
N ALA A 579 7.68 0.30 18.82
CA ALA A 579 7.25 -0.87 18.07
C ALA A 579 6.44 -1.78 19.02
N GLN A 580 5.15 -1.51 19.17
CA GLN A 580 4.23 -2.38 19.89
C GLN A 580 3.88 -3.57 19.00
N LEU A 581 3.96 -4.78 19.58
CA LEU A 581 3.38 -5.97 18.97
C LEU A 581 1.87 -5.75 18.81
N LEU A 582 1.33 -6.14 17.66
CA LEU A 582 -0.11 -6.13 17.40
C LEU A 582 -0.81 -7.10 18.39
N GLU A 583 -1.61 -6.58 19.34
CA GLU A 583 -2.27 -7.36 20.41
C GLU A 583 -3.47 -8.19 19.88
N LEU A 584 -4.07 -7.82 18.74
CA LEU A 584 -5.24 -8.45 18.13
C LEU A 584 -5.05 -9.94 17.93
N SER A 585 -3.86 -10.31 17.45
CA SER A 585 -3.49 -11.71 17.18
C SER A 585 -3.68 -12.58 18.42
N HIS A 586 -3.26 -12.08 19.58
CA HIS A 586 -3.41 -12.75 20.86
C HIS A 586 -4.89 -12.85 21.28
N TYR A 587 -5.70 -11.79 21.13
CA TYR A 587 -7.13 -11.87 21.46
C TYR A 587 -7.92 -12.78 20.48
N ILE A 588 -7.51 -12.87 19.22
CA ILE A 588 -8.07 -13.86 18.27
C ILE A 588 -7.74 -15.28 18.72
N ASP A 589 -6.54 -15.54 19.25
CA ASP A 589 -6.21 -16.87 19.78
C ASP A 589 -7.04 -17.22 21.03
N ARG A 590 -7.28 -16.24 21.91
CA ARG A 590 -8.20 -16.40 23.06
C ARG A 590 -9.62 -16.72 22.59
N SER A 591 -10.12 -16.01 21.56
CA SER A 591 -11.45 -16.26 21.00
C SER A 591 -11.53 -17.60 20.29
N GLN A 592 -10.46 -18.03 19.62
CA GLN A 592 -10.35 -19.34 19.00
C GLN A 592 -10.44 -20.47 20.03
N LEU A 593 -9.73 -20.37 21.16
CA LEU A 593 -9.84 -21.33 22.26
C LEU A 593 -11.26 -21.42 22.81
N ALA A 594 -11.90 -20.27 23.05
CA ALA A 594 -13.29 -20.22 23.52
C ALA A 594 -14.24 -20.90 22.52
N ALA A 595 -14.05 -20.68 21.22
CA ALA A 595 -14.82 -21.33 20.17
C ALA A 595 -14.56 -22.85 20.09
N LEU A 596 -13.31 -23.29 20.26
CA LEU A 596 -12.96 -24.72 20.29
C LEU A 596 -13.60 -25.45 21.48
N ALA A 597 -13.72 -24.78 22.63
CA ALA A 597 -14.35 -25.33 23.82
C ALA A 597 -15.86 -25.61 23.65
N VAL A 598 -16.54 -24.90 22.74
CA VAL A 598 -17.97 -25.14 22.43
C VAL A 598 -18.20 -25.92 21.12
N SER A 599 -17.11 -26.26 20.42
CA SER A 599 -17.14 -26.95 19.12
C SER A 599 -17.01 -28.47 19.26
N TYR A 600 -17.27 -29.22 18.17
CA TYR A 600 -17.34 -30.68 18.18
C TYR A 600 -16.46 -31.35 17.10
N GLY A 601 -16.43 -32.68 17.08
CA GLY A 601 -15.73 -33.46 16.07
C GLY A 601 -14.29 -33.86 16.44
N PRO A 602 -13.58 -34.53 15.51
CA PRO A 602 -12.19 -34.93 15.72
C PRO A 602 -11.26 -33.72 15.57
N LEU A 603 -10.20 -33.69 16.38
CA LEU A 603 -9.09 -32.76 16.18
C LEU A 603 -8.34 -33.16 14.91
N PRO A 604 -8.04 -32.22 14.00
CA PRO A 604 -7.12 -32.52 12.91
C PRO A 604 -5.80 -33.05 13.48
N PRO A 605 -5.29 -34.19 12.98
CA PRO A 605 -4.00 -34.69 13.42
C PRO A 605 -2.91 -33.71 12.99
N VAL A 606 -1.87 -33.56 13.82
CA VAL A 606 -0.72 -32.72 13.47
C VAL A 606 0.06 -33.41 12.35
N SER A 607 -0.08 -32.92 11.12
CA SER A 607 0.65 -33.41 9.94
C SER A 607 1.96 -32.67 9.69
N ASP A 608 2.09 -31.46 10.23
CA ASP A 608 3.15 -30.50 9.94
C ASP A 608 3.42 -29.57 11.13
N GLN A 609 4.55 -28.88 11.06
CA GLN A 609 5.00 -27.93 12.08
C GLN A 609 4.11 -26.69 12.20
N GLU A 610 3.39 -26.29 11.14
CA GLU A 610 2.46 -25.16 11.19
C GLU A 610 1.29 -25.50 12.12
N THR A 611 0.72 -26.68 11.96
CA THR A 611 -0.34 -27.22 12.84
C THR A 611 0.18 -27.43 14.26
N ALA A 612 1.41 -27.95 14.42
CA ALA A 612 2.04 -28.12 15.74
C ALA A 612 2.25 -26.77 16.45
N SER A 613 2.74 -25.77 15.72
CA SER A 613 2.94 -24.40 16.21
C SER A 613 1.62 -23.75 16.60
N ASN A 614 0.58 -23.94 15.79
CA ASN A 614 -0.77 -23.47 16.09
C ASN A 614 -1.29 -24.07 17.40
N TYR A 615 -1.12 -25.38 17.60
CA TYR A 615 -1.52 -26.03 18.87
C TYR A 615 -0.67 -25.56 20.05
N ASN A 616 0.64 -25.36 19.87
CA ASN A 616 1.50 -24.80 20.91
C ASN A 616 1.11 -23.36 21.29
N ARG A 617 0.70 -22.55 20.32
CA ARG A 617 0.21 -21.19 20.57
C ARG A 617 -1.06 -21.20 21.40
N LEU A 618 -2.00 -22.09 21.08
CA LEU A 618 -3.22 -22.30 21.86
C LEU A 618 -2.91 -22.84 23.27
N LEU A 619 -1.91 -23.71 23.42
CA LEU A 619 -1.46 -24.17 24.74
C LEU A 619 -0.92 -23.01 25.60
N ARG A 620 -0.11 -22.11 25.03
CA ARG A 620 0.37 -20.92 25.75
C ARG A 620 -0.76 -20.06 26.28
N VAL A 621 -1.79 -19.81 25.47
CA VAL A 621 -2.95 -19.03 25.90
C VAL A 621 -3.75 -19.72 27.01
N LEU A 622 -3.77 -21.06 27.04
CA LEU A 622 -4.35 -21.81 28.17
C LEU A 622 -3.48 -21.70 29.44
N ASP A 623 -2.16 -21.68 29.30
CA ASP A 623 -1.21 -21.57 30.42
C ASP A 623 -1.13 -20.15 31.01
N GLU A 624 -1.43 -19.12 30.22
CA GLU A 624 -1.47 -17.71 30.64
C GLU A 624 -2.71 -17.34 31.48
N ARG A 625 -3.69 -18.24 31.62
CA ARG A 625 -4.89 -17.95 32.41
C ARG A 625 -4.63 -18.09 33.91
N ASP A 626 -4.92 -17.03 34.64
CA ASP A 626 -4.89 -16.99 36.12
C ASP A 626 -6.01 -17.81 36.81
N CYS A 627 -6.94 -18.38 36.02
CA CYS A 627 -8.11 -19.13 36.51
C CYS A 627 -8.03 -20.61 36.16
N ASP A 628 -8.65 -21.47 36.98
CA ASP A 628 -8.76 -22.91 36.71
C ASP A 628 -9.43 -23.19 35.36
N LEU A 629 -8.83 -24.07 34.57
CA LEU A 629 -9.35 -24.50 33.27
C LEU A 629 -10.67 -25.26 33.43
N THR A 630 -11.62 -25.01 32.54
CA THR A 630 -12.87 -25.79 32.49
C THR A 630 -12.57 -27.24 32.08
N SER A 631 -13.48 -28.17 32.38
CA SER A 631 -13.30 -29.59 32.04
C SER A 631 -13.13 -29.85 30.54
N VAL A 632 -13.68 -28.98 29.69
CA VAL A 632 -13.51 -29.06 28.23
C VAL A 632 -12.17 -28.49 27.79
N GLU A 633 -11.74 -27.37 28.36
CA GLU A 633 -10.41 -26.78 28.10
C GLU A 633 -9.28 -27.71 28.56
N SER A 634 -9.42 -28.37 29.71
CA SER A 634 -8.46 -29.39 30.16
C SER A 634 -8.38 -30.56 29.19
N ARG A 635 -9.51 -31.01 28.63
CA ARG A 635 -9.52 -32.06 27.60
C ARG A 635 -8.89 -31.58 26.28
N LEU A 636 -9.10 -30.32 25.90
CA LEU A 636 -8.45 -29.73 24.73
C LEU A 636 -6.94 -29.67 24.93
N ARG A 637 -6.48 -29.21 26.10
CA ARG A 637 -5.08 -29.21 26.50
C ARG A 637 -4.46 -30.60 26.38
N GLU A 638 -5.09 -31.61 26.97
CA GLU A 638 -4.65 -33.02 26.89
C GLU A 638 -4.52 -33.46 25.42
N ARG A 639 -5.53 -33.20 24.59
CA ARG A 639 -5.50 -33.58 23.17
C ARG A 639 -4.43 -32.85 22.36
N PHE A 640 -4.22 -31.56 22.58
CA PHE A 640 -3.15 -30.81 21.93
C PHE A 640 -1.79 -31.37 22.31
N VAL A 641 -1.55 -31.62 23.60
CA VAL A 641 -0.31 -32.23 24.10
C VAL A 641 -0.11 -33.61 23.50
N GLU A 642 -1.14 -34.46 23.46
CA GLU A 642 -1.07 -35.79 22.87
C GLU A 642 -0.74 -35.76 21.37
N GLU A 643 -1.41 -34.92 20.58
CA GLU A 643 -1.16 -34.84 19.14
C GLU A 643 0.21 -34.23 18.82
N ILE A 644 0.64 -33.21 19.56
CA ILE A 644 2.01 -32.67 19.45
C ILE A 644 3.03 -33.75 19.82
N ALA A 645 2.81 -34.51 20.90
CA ALA A 645 3.72 -35.58 21.31
C ALA A 645 3.79 -36.71 20.28
N LYS A 646 2.66 -37.12 19.69
CA LYS A 646 2.61 -38.11 18.60
C LYS A 646 3.39 -37.64 17.38
N TRP A 647 3.18 -36.38 16.98
CA TRP A 647 3.88 -35.79 15.84
C TRP A 647 5.37 -35.66 16.11
N LYS A 648 5.78 -35.16 17.28
CA LYS A 648 7.19 -35.11 17.70
C LYS A 648 7.84 -36.49 17.69
N ALA A 649 7.21 -37.50 18.29
CA ALA A 649 7.75 -38.86 18.29
C ALA A 649 7.88 -39.46 16.87
N ALA A 650 6.94 -39.16 15.97
CA ALA A 650 7.03 -39.57 14.57
C ALA A 650 8.13 -38.81 13.82
N GLU A 651 8.27 -37.51 14.06
CA GLU A 651 9.33 -36.67 13.51
C GLU A 651 10.70 -37.14 13.99
N ASP A 652 10.87 -37.39 15.29
CA ASP A 652 12.11 -37.87 15.90
C ASP A 652 12.52 -39.22 15.32
N ALA A 653 11.58 -40.16 15.20
CA ALA A 653 11.82 -41.46 14.59
C ALA A 653 12.23 -41.34 13.11
N CYS A 654 11.64 -40.41 12.36
CA CYS A 654 12.05 -40.13 10.97
C CYS A 654 13.45 -39.50 10.91
N LEU A 655 13.73 -38.52 11.76
CA LEU A 655 15.03 -37.82 11.81
C LEU A 655 16.18 -38.78 12.18
N GLN A 656 15.95 -39.74 13.07
CA GLN A 656 16.95 -40.75 13.46
C GLN A 656 17.40 -41.64 12.29
N ILE A 657 16.52 -41.91 11.31
CA ILE A 657 16.81 -42.82 10.19
C ILE A 657 17.42 -42.06 8.99
N GLU A 658 17.24 -40.74 8.93
CA GLU A 658 17.66 -39.95 7.78
C GLU A 658 19.16 -39.61 7.82
N PRO A 659 19.94 -39.84 6.74
CA PRO A 659 21.36 -39.49 6.72
C PRO A 659 21.59 -37.98 6.62
N LEU A 660 22.71 -37.51 7.17
CA LEU A 660 23.13 -36.11 7.03
C LEU A 660 23.40 -35.74 5.57
N SER A 661 22.89 -34.58 5.17
CA SER A 661 23.06 -33.96 3.86
C SER A 661 24.40 -33.24 3.78
N GLY A 662 25.30 -33.74 2.92
CA GLY A 662 26.54 -33.03 2.59
C GLY A 662 26.30 -31.61 2.06
N LYS A 663 25.22 -31.39 1.29
CA LYS A 663 24.88 -30.06 0.74
C LYS A 663 24.55 -29.05 1.83
N ARG A 664 23.81 -29.46 2.86
CA ARG A 664 23.41 -28.58 3.96
C ARG A 664 24.57 -28.31 4.91
N VAL A 665 25.42 -29.30 5.13
CA VAL A 665 26.69 -29.13 5.86
C VAL A 665 27.59 -28.13 5.12
N ASP A 666 27.70 -28.24 3.78
CA ASP A 666 28.47 -27.31 2.97
C ASP A 666 27.87 -25.90 2.96
N ALA A 667 26.53 -25.76 2.97
CA ALA A 667 25.85 -24.47 3.08
C ALA A 667 26.12 -23.79 4.43
N LEU A 668 26.09 -24.53 5.53
CA LEU A 668 26.52 -24.04 6.85
C LEU A 668 27.99 -23.61 6.83
N ARG A 669 28.89 -24.44 6.29
CA ARG A 669 30.32 -24.13 6.21
C ARG A 669 30.58 -22.87 5.39
N THR A 670 29.86 -22.70 4.29
CA THR A 670 29.96 -21.53 3.41
C THR A 670 29.45 -20.28 4.13
N SER A 671 28.28 -20.36 4.77
CA SER A 671 27.73 -19.22 5.50
C SER A 671 28.57 -18.83 6.72
N LEU A 672 29.17 -19.80 7.40
CA LEU A 672 30.14 -19.53 8.46
C LEU A 672 31.38 -18.80 7.91
N ALA A 673 31.93 -19.26 6.78
CA ALA A 673 33.05 -18.60 6.12
C ALA A 673 32.70 -17.15 5.73
N GLU A 674 31.55 -16.94 5.09
CA GLU A 674 31.06 -15.61 4.69
C GLU A 674 30.83 -14.68 5.89
N ALA A 675 30.25 -15.20 6.98
CA ALA A 675 30.00 -14.41 8.19
C ALA A 675 31.30 -14.00 8.89
N LEU A 676 32.34 -14.85 8.84
CA LEU A 676 33.66 -14.54 9.40
C LEU A 676 34.47 -13.62 8.50
N ASP A 677 34.41 -13.78 7.18
CA ASP A 677 35.09 -12.91 6.20
C ASP A 677 34.47 -11.51 6.12
N GLY A 678 33.18 -11.37 6.47
CA GLY A 678 32.43 -10.11 6.43
C GLY A 678 32.46 -9.28 7.72
N GLY A 679 32.92 -9.84 8.85
CA GLY A 679 32.92 -9.16 10.15
C GLY A 679 34.22 -8.41 10.44
N GLN A 680 34.15 -7.23 11.09
CA GLN A 680 35.34 -6.54 11.59
C GLN A 680 35.76 -7.14 12.94
N ARG A 681 36.68 -8.12 12.94
CA ARG A 681 37.14 -8.78 14.17
C ARG A 681 38.27 -7.98 14.84
N LEU A 682 38.28 -7.93 16.17
CA LEU A 682 39.28 -7.17 16.92
C LEU A 682 40.70 -7.73 16.74
N ALA A 683 40.86 -9.05 16.69
CA ALA A 683 42.15 -9.71 16.51
C ALA A 683 42.76 -9.48 15.13
N GLU A 684 41.99 -9.12 14.11
CA GLU A 684 42.55 -8.77 12.79
C GLU A 684 43.33 -7.45 12.82
N ARG A 685 43.06 -6.62 13.83
CA ARG A 685 43.80 -5.38 14.08
C ARG A 685 45.06 -5.59 14.91
N ILE A 686 45.30 -6.82 15.38
CA ILE A 686 46.45 -7.17 16.22
C ILE A 686 47.50 -7.89 15.35
N PRO A 687 48.79 -7.54 15.46
CA PRO A 687 49.87 -8.25 14.79
C PRO A 687 49.82 -9.76 15.03
N CYS A 688 49.93 -10.53 13.95
CA CYS A 688 49.92 -11.99 13.99
C CYS A 688 51.35 -12.53 13.81
N ALA A 689 51.83 -13.30 14.80
CA ALA A 689 53.11 -14.00 14.75
C ALA A 689 52.94 -15.40 14.16
N SER A 690 53.98 -15.92 13.50
CA SER A 690 53.96 -17.27 12.93
C SER A 690 54.01 -18.37 14.00
N ASP A 691 54.66 -18.09 15.12
CA ASP A 691 54.95 -19.03 16.20
C ASP A 691 54.76 -18.37 17.57
N VAL A 692 54.44 -19.19 18.58
CA VAL A 692 54.18 -18.77 19.95
C VAL A 692 55.46 -18.94 20.78
N PRO A 693 55.91 -17.92 21.54
CA PRO A 693 57.03 -18.08 22.47
C PRO A 693 56.75 -19.15 23.54
N GLU A 694 57.77 -19.92 23.95
CA GLU A 694 57.62 -20.99 24.95
C GLU A 694 56.99 -20.50 26.28
N ASP A 695 57.20 -19.24 26.63
CA ASP A 695 56.72 -18.60 27.86
C ASP A 695 55.26 -18.10 27.76
N ALA A 696 54.77 -17.89 26.53
CA ALA A 696 53.42 -17.40 26.25
C ALA A 696 52.37 -18.53 26.21
N ASP A 697 52.79 -19.78 26.07
CA ASP A 697 51.94 -20.96 25.90
C ASP A 697 51.50 -21.61 27.23
N THR A 698 51.38 -20.81 28.31
CA THR A 698 50.99 -21.33 29.65
C THR A 698 49.48 -21.60 29.80
N SER A 699 48.65 -21.27 28.79
CA SER A 699 47.20 -21.48 28.79
C SER A 699 46.78 -22.34 27.60
N ARG A 700 45.85 -23.30 27.78
CA ARG A 700 45.38 -24.17 26.69
C ARG A 700 44.68 -23.34 25.61
N PRO A 701 45.27 -23.12 24.42
CA PRO A 701 44.74 -22.18 23.46
C PRO A 701 43.82 -22.90 22.48
N ILE A 702 42.55 -23.02 22.86
CA ILE A 702 41.49 -23.50 21.96
C ILE A 702 40.24 -22.67 22.26
N LEU A 703 39.89 -21.77 21.35
CA LEU A 703 38.51 -21.27 21.30
C LEU A 703 37.72 -22.36 20.58
N GLY A 704 37.07 -23.21 21.38
CA GLY A 704 36.25 -24.30 20.90
C GLY A 704 34.79 -24.03 21.20
N MET A 705 33.93 -24.12 20.18
CA MET A 705 32.49 -24.16 20.36
C MET A 705 32.00 -25.57 20.10
N ASN A 706 31.32 -26.14 21.09
CA ASN A 706 30.62 -27.40 20.96
C ASN A 706 29.13 -27.10 21.08
N LEU A 707 28.42 -27.18 19.96
CA LEU A 707 27.01 -26.85 19.86
C LEU A 707 26.21 -28.10 19.56
N ARG A 708 25.25 -28.39 20.43
CA ARG A 708 24.20 -29.36 20.13
C ARG A 708 23.10 -28.62 19.38
N ILE A 709 22.87 -29.01 18.14
CA ILE A 709 21.76 -28.52 17.34
C ILE A 709 20.87 -29.69 16.98
N SER A 710 19.60 -29.40 16.71
CA SER A 710 18.70 -30.45 16.26
C SER A 710 19.08 -30.92 14.84
N ARG A 711 18.94 -32.23 14.61
CA ARG A 711 19.31 -32.91 13.37
C ARG A 711 18.60 -32.34 12.13
N HIS A 712 17.45 -31.68 12.30
CA HIS A 712 16.67 -31.07 11.21
C HIS A 712 17.43 -30.04 10.38
N TYR A 713 18.47 -29.40 10.94
CA TYR A 713 19.26 -28.41 10.19
C TYR A 713 20.07 -29.04 9.05
N LEU A 714 20.40 -30.33 9.13
CA LEU A 714 21.39 -30.97 8.25
C LEU A 714 20.84 -32.18 7.47
N VAL A 715 19.53 -32.37 7.33
CA VAL A 715 18.91 -33.47 6.55
C VAL A 715 18.15 -32.95 5.31
N ASP A 716 18.04 -33.75 4.25
CA ASP A 716 17.59 -33.30 2.90
C ASP A 716 16.06 -33.42 2.66
N LYS A 717 15.35 -34.37 3.30
CA LYS A 717 13.96 -34.72 2.96
C LYS A 717 12.88 -33.97 3.76
N ILE A 718 11.94 -33.48 2.95
CA ILE A 718 10.47 -33.30 3.06
C ILE A 718 9.89 -32.41 4.18
N PHE A 719 10.34 -32.43 5.44
CA PHE A 719 9.62 -31.69 6.49
C PHE A 719 10.05 -30.22 6.65
N ASN A 720 11.22 -29.81 6.15
CA ASN A 720 11.89 -28.58 6.63
C ASN A 720 12.58 -27.68 5.59
N GLN A 721 12.22 -27.73 4.30
CA GLN A 721 12.75 -26.73 3.35
C GLN A 721 12.32 -25.29 3.69
N THR A 722 11.26 -25.11 4.49
CA THR A 722 10.70 -23.80 4.84
C THR A 722 11.26 -23.20 6.15
N TYR A 723 11.77 -24.02 7.08
CA TYR A 723 11.91 -23.58 8.49
C TYR A 723 13.35 -23.57 9.03
N ALA A 724 14.20 -24.51 8.62
CA ALA A 724 15.58 -24.57 9.06
C ALA A 724 16.49 -24.35 7.87
N ASP A 725 17.10 -23.17 7.78
CA ASP A 725 18.16 -22.90 6.81
C ASP A 725 19.51 -23.08 7.53
N PRO A 726 20.35 -24.05 7.10
CA PRO A 726 21.68 -24.25 7.69
C PRO A 726 22.52 -22.97 7.60
N ALA A 727 22.29 -22.09 6.63
CA ALA A 727 22.98 -20.81 6.55
C ALA A 727 22.70 -19.90 7.76
N ARG A 728 21.55 -20.02 8.43
CA ARG A 728 21.25 -19.20 9.62
C ARG A 728 22.13 -19.52 10.82
N LEU A 729 22.70 -20.73 10.90
CA LEU A 729 23.59 -21.12 11.99
C LEU A 729 25.00 -20.54 11.83
N GLY A 730 25.44 -20.28 10.60
CA GLY A 730 26.78 -19.75 10.30
C GLY A 730 27.08 -18.44 11.05
N PRO A 731 26.24 -17.40 10.94
CA PRO A 731 26.42 -16.14 11.66
C PRO A 731 26.38 -16.28 13.18
N MET A 732 25.56 -17.19 13.72
CA MET A 732 25.47 -17.42 15.17
C MET A 732 26.78 -18.00 15.72
N ILE A 733 27.36 -18.98 15.02
CA ILE A 733 28.65 -19.57 15.37
C ILE A 733 29.75 -18.50 15.23
N ALA A 734 29.77 -17.75 14.12
CA ALA A 734 30.73 -16.68 13.89
C ALA A 734 30.72 -15.61 15.00
N ARG A 735 29.53 -15.23 15.47
CA ARG A 735 29.37 -14.30 16.59
C ARG A 735 29.95 -14.85 17.88
N GLY A 736 29.71 -16.12 18.20
CA GLY A 736 30.28 -16.76 19.40
C GLY A 736 31.81 -16.76 19.41
N PHE A 737 32.46 -16.99 18.25
CA PHE A 737 33.91 -16.86 18.11
C PHE A 737 34.38 -15.42 18.28
N THR A 738 33.65 -14.45 17.71
CA THR A 738 33.98 -13.03 17.81
C THR A 738 33.86 -12.55 19.27
N ASP A 739 32.77 -12.87 19.95
CA ASP A 739 32.56 -12.51 21.36
C ASP A 739 33.61 -13.18 22.28
N GLY A 740 33.95 -14.45 22.02
CA GLY A 740 34.97 -15.18 22.78
C GLY A 740 36.38 -14.60 22.59
N GLU A 741 36.71 -14.21 21.36
CA GLU A 741 37.93 -13.51 21.00
C GLU A 741 38.01 -12.14 21.70
N GLU A 742 36.97 -11.32 21.58
CA GLU A 742 36.88 -9.99 22.20
C GLU A 742 37.04 -10.06 23.71
N ARG A 743 36.36 -11.00 24.39
CA ARG A 743 36.50 -11.19 25.84
C ARG A 743 37.91 -11.58 26.24
N LYS A 744 38.58 -12.43 25.47
CA LYS A 744 39.96 -12.84 25.75
C LYS A 744 40.94 -11.67 25.56
N ILE A 745 40.75 -10.87 24.51
CA ILE A 745 41.54 -9.64 24.26
C ILE A 745 41.31 -8.61 25.35
N VAL A 746 40.05 -8.28 25.64
CA VAL A 746 39.67 -7.30 26.68
C VAL A 746 40.16 -7.75 28.05
N GLY A 747 40.03 -9.04 28.39
CA GLY A 747 40.55 -9.59 29.65
C GLY A 747 42.06 -9.43 29.79
N LEU A 748 42.82 -9.71 28.72
CA LEU A 748 44.27 -9.50 28.71
C LEU A 748 44.61 -8.00 28.75
N LEU A 749 43.92 -7.14 28.00
CA LEU A 749 44.12 -5.69 28.06
C LEU A 749 43.85 -5.15 29.47
N ARG A 750 42.79 -5.60 30.15
CA ARG A 750 42.49 -5.24 31.54
C ARG A 750 43.58 -5.64 32.51
N SER A 751 44.25 -6.77 32.27
CA SER A 751 45.39 -7.19 33.08
C SER A 751 46.66 -6.36 32.85
N LEU A 752 46.72 -5.61 31.74
CA LEU A 752 47.84 -4.77 31.36
C LEU A 752 47.58 -3.31 31.76
N GLN A 753 48.51 -2.74 32.52
CA GLN A 753 48.42 -1.41 33.15
C GLN A 753 47.44 -1.33 34.33
N GLY A 754 47.91 -0.81 35.47
CA GLY A 754 47.28 -1.05 36.77
C GLY A 754 46.44 0.09 37.38
N GLU A 755 46.40 1.30 36.81
CA GLU A 755 45.65 2.42 37.39
C GLU A 755 44.51 2.87 36.47
N PRO A 756 43.24 2.65 36.86
CA PRO A 756 42.10 3.16 36.12
C PRO A 756 42.03 4.69 36.19
N ARG A 757 41.72 5.32 35.06
CA ARG A 757 41.50 6.78 34.92
C ARG A 757 40.01 7.12 34.97
N GLU A 758 39.72 8.39 35.20
CA GLU A 758 38.36 8.91 35.26
C GLU A 758 37.59 8.63 33.96
N PRO A 759 36.41 8.00 34.01
CA PRO A 759 35.64 7.58 32.83
C PRO A 759 34.85 8.75 32.25
N SER A 760 35.53 9.81 31.82
CA SER A 760 34.89 10.96 31.16
C SER A 760 35.24 11.04 29.68
N VAL A 761 34.26 11.46 28.88
CA VAL A 761 34.43 11.81 27.47
C VAL A 761 35.58 12.80 27.26
N ASN A 762 35.75 13.72 28.21
CA ASN A 762 36.86 14.69 28.21
C ASN A 762 38.23 14.02 28.43
N ALA A 763 38.34 13.06 29.35
CA ALA A 763 39.60 12.36 29.61
C ALA A 763 40.05 11.52 28.41
N ILE A 764 39.11 10.90 27.69
CA ILE A 764 39.41 10.17 26.46
C ILE A 764 39.84 11.13 25.36
N ARG A 765 39.12 12.24 25.18
CA ARG A 765 39.48 13.28 24.21
C ARG A 765 40.89 13.83 24.45
N GLU A 766 41.20 14.20 25.69
CA GLU A 766 42.53 14.71 26.06
C GLU A 766 43.64 13.70 25.74
N GLN A 767 43.37 12.41 25.92
CA GLN A 767 44.33 11.36 25.58
C GLN A 767 44.54 11.21 24.07
N ILE A 768 43.47 11.34 23.28
CA ILE A 768 43.55 11.33 21.81
C ILE A 768 44.32 12.57 21.31
N ASP A 769 43.99 13.75 21.84
CA ASP A 769 44.65 15.01 21.49
C ASP A 769 46.13 15.00 21.84
N ALA A 770 46.50 14.43 22.99
CA ALA A 770 47.89 14.29 23.42
C ALA A 770 48.73 13.39 22.51
N LEU A 771 48.10 12.42 21.83
CA LEU A 771 48.79 11.54 20.88
C LEU A 771 48.98 12.17 19.49
N GLY A 772 48.19 13.17 19.12
CA GLY A 772 48.26 13.85 17.83
C GLY A 772 48.18 12.84 16.67
N ASP A 773 49.14 12.92 15.74
CA ASP A 773 49.20 12.02 14.57
C ASP A 773 49.36 10.53 14.94
N GLN A 774 49.83 10.20 16.15
CA GLN A 774 49.96 8.79 16.56
C GLN A 774 48.62 8.13 16.90
N ALA A 775 47.55 8.91 17.07
CA ALA A 775 46.23 8.42 17.46
C ALA A 775 45.65 7.41 16.46
N GLU A 776 46.00 7.51 15.17
CA GLU A 776 45.48 6.62 14.11
C GLU A 776 45.83 5.14 14.33
N HIS A 777 46.89 4.86 15.09
CA HIS A 777 47.35 3.50 15.39
C HIS A 777 46.72 2.91 16.66
N TYR A 778 45.95 3.71 17.40
CA TYR A 778 45.30 3.27 18.61
C TYR A 778 43.86 2.83 18.33
N ILE A 779 43.44 1.83 19.09
CA ILE A 779 42.08 1.31 19.09
C ILE A 779 41.41 1.73 20.39
N LEU A 780 40.25 2.38 20.26
CA LEU A 780 39.37 2.69 21.37
C LEU A 780 38.25 1.65 21.42
N LEU A 781 38.19 0.90 22.52
CA LEU A 781 37.14 -0.04 22.84
C LEU A 781 36.14 0.59 23.80
N THR A 782 34.85 0.56 23.45
CA THR A 782 33.75 1.02 24.31
C THR A 782 32.65 -0.04 24.41
N PRO A 783 31.79 0.00 25.45
CA PRO A 783 30.58 -0.81 25.52
C PRO A 783 29.65 -0.54 24.32
N TYR A 784 28.81 -1.52 24.00
CA TYR A 784 27.73 -1.37 23.02
C TYR A 784 26.76 -0.27 23.43
N GLY A 785 26.44 0.64 22.49
CA GLY A 785 25.63 1.82 22.78
C GLY A 785 26.44 3.01 23.30
N GLY A 786 27.77 2.88 23.33
CA GLY A 786 28.69 3.95 23.68
C GLY A 786 28.88 4.16 25.19
N LEU A 787 29.67 5.16 25.54
CA LEU A 787 29.82 5.57 26.94
C LEU A 787 28.54 6.27 27.42
N THR A 788 28.08 5.94 28.63
CA THR A 788 26.88 6.55 29.24
C THR A 788 27.07 8.05 29.42
N ASP A 789 26.56 8.82 28.46
CA ASP A 789 26.50 10.28 28.54
C ASP A 789 25.07 10.74 28.83
N LEU A 790 24.93 11.77 29.68
CA LEU A 790 23.64 12.26 30.19
C LEU A 790 22.68 12.78 29.10
N ASN A 791 23.21 13.06 27.91
CA ASN A 791 22.46 13.44 26.73
C ASN A 791 22.84 12.42 25.66
N ALA A 792 21.88 11.67 25.11
CA ALA A 792 22.11 10.52 24.22
C ALA A 792 22.95 10.76 22.94
N TRP A 793 23.57 11.95 22.75
CA TRP A 793 24.44 12.33 21.63
C TRP A 793 25.81 12.82 22.13
N TYR A 794 26.89 12.35 21.49
CA TYR A 794 28.25 12.85 21.72
C TYR A 794 28.39 14.34 21.34
N SER A 795 29.23 15.08 22.07
CA SER A 795 29.61 16.44 21.65
C SER A 795 30.35 16.41 20.31
N SER A 796 30.19 17.45 19.49
CA SER A 796 30.87 17.57 18.19
C SER A 796 32.40 17.47 18.31
N GLU A 797 32.94 17.98 19.42
CA GLU A 797 34.38 17.97 19.71
C GLU A 797 34.89 16.56 20.04
N PHE A 798 34.07 15.72 20.67
CA PHE A 798 34.40 14.32 20.91
C PHE A 798 34.24 13.48 19.64
N SER A 799 33.18 13.73 18.85
CA SER A 799 33.02 13.09 17.55
C SER A 799 34.21 13.33 16.61
N GLU A 800 34.79 14.55 16.61
CA GLU A 800 36.00 14.87 15.86
C GLU A 800 37.28 14.22 16.43
N ALA A 801 37.31 13.91 17.73
CA ALA A 801 38.39 13.11 18.32
C ALA A 801 38.27 11.62 17.96
N LEU A 802 37.05 11.08 17.95
CA LEU A 802 36.80 9.68 17.61
C LEU A 802 37.20 9.34 16.17
N THR A 803 37.11 10.27 15.21
CA THR A 803 37.55 10.03 13.83
C THR A 803 39.06 9.86 13.67
N ARG A 804 39.86 10.24 14.68
CA ARG A 804 41.33 10.14 14.67
C ARG A 804 41.85 8.81 15.22
N VAL A 805 40.98 7.94 15.73
CA VAL A 805 41.31 6.63 16.30
C VAL A 805 40.45 5.55 15.66
N THR A 806 40.86 4.29 15.76
CA THR A 806 39.97 3.19 15.37
C THR A 806 39.01 2.90 16.51
N HIS A 807 37.75 3.33 16.39
CA HIS A 807 36.72 3.10 17.41
C HIS A 807 35.96 1.79 17.14
N ILE A 808 35.91 0.91 18.13
CA ILE A 808 35.21 -0.38 18.07
C ILE A 808 34.33 -0.52 19.32
N GLU A 809 33.04 -0.77 19.11
CA GLU A 809 32.12 -1.14 20.19
C GLU A 809 32.17 -2.65 20.41
N THR A 810 32.21 -3.07 21.68
CA THR A 810 32.32 -4.48 22.06
C THR A 810 31.37 -4.83 23.21
N SER A 811 30.89 -6.08 23.20
CA SER A 811 30.06 -6.64 24.28
C SER A 811 30.89 -7.17 25.44
N ALA A 812 32.21 -7.23 25.30
CA ALA A 812 33.13 -7.64 26.36
C ALA A 812 33.38 -6.52 27.40
N LEU A 813 32.90 -5.30 27.14
CA LEU A 813 32.93 -4.17 28.04
C LEU A 813 31.49 -3.79 28.41
N ASP A 814 31.17 -3.82 29.71
CA ASP A 814 29.87 -3.38 30.23
C ASP A 814 29.93 -1.93 30.74
N GLU A 815 31.04 -1.56 31.38
CA GLU A 815 31.31 -0.21 31.90
C GLU A 815 32.76 0.21 31.60
N GLY A 816 32.94 1.46 31.20
CA GLY A 816 34.25 2.06 30.91
C GLY A 816 34.72 1.96 29.45
N ALA A 817 35.97 2.31 29.19
CA ALA A 817 36.61 2.22 27.87
C ALA A 817 38.08 1.81 28.00
N ILE A 818 38.60 1.14 26.98
CA ILE A 818 40.02 0.75 26.89
C ILE A 818 40.60 1.35 25.63
N PHE A 819 41.72 2.05 25.75
CA PHE A 819 42.42 2.64 24.63
C PHE A 819 43.84 2.08 24.53
N TYR A 820 44.22 1.47 23.40
CA TYR A 820 45.52 0.78 23.29
C TYR A 820 46.20 0.90 21.92
N ASP A 821 47.55 0.84 21.87
CA ASP A 821 48.30 0.83 20.60
C ASP A 821 48.24 -0.57 19.97
N SER A 822 47.65 -0.67 18.78
CA SER A 822 47.45 -1.94 18.08
C SER A 822 48.74 -2.67 17.73
N ARG A 823 49.87 -1.96 17.56
CA ARG A 823 51.12 -2.54 17.01
C ARG A 823 52.03 -3.16 18.06
N THR A 824 52.00 -2.61 19.28
CA THR A 824 52.99 -2.96 20.32
C THR A 824 52.37 -3.54 21.58
N THR A 825 51.05 -3.43 21.73
CA THR A 825 50.40 -3.82 22.99
C THR A 825 50.15 -5.31 23.09
N LEU A 826 49.66 -5.91 22.01
CA LEU A 826 49.30 -7.33 21.95
C LEU A 826 49.92 -7.97 20.72
N ILE A 827 50.27 -9.24 20.85
CA ILE A 827 50.67 -10.11 19.74
C ILE A 827 49.80 -11.36 19.80
N SER A 828 49.34 -11.83 18.64
CA SER A 828 48.49 -13.01 18.54
C SER A 828 49.11 -14.09 17.65
N CYS A 829 48.72 -15.35 17.86
CA CYS A 829 48.95 -16.46 16.93
C CYS A 829 47.62 -17.17 16.68
N ARG A 830 47.27 -17.37 15.41
CA ARG A 830 45.97 -17.88 14.97
C ARG A 830 46.13 -18.97 13.91
N LYS A 831 45.59 -20.16 14.16
CA LYS A 831 45.59 -21.28 13.20
C LYS A 831 44.32 -22.12 13.37
N SER A 832 43.91 -22.82 12.32
CA SER A 832 42.83 -23.81 12.40
C SER A 832 43.20 -24.91 13.40
N GLU A 833 42.23 -25.36 14.19
CA GLU A 833 42.45 -26.48 15.12
C GLU A 833 42.76 -27.76 14.34
N GLU A 834 43.87 -28.40 14.66
CA GLU A 834 44.28 -29.69 14.09
C GLU A 834 43.79 -30.84 14.98
N LYS A 835 42.50 -31.17 14.84
CA LYS A 835 41.85 -32.30 15.54
C LYS A 835 41.17 -33.23 14.53
N GLU A 836 41.20 -34.53 14.81
CA GLU A 836 40.54 -35.55 13.97
C GLU A 836 39.03 -35.28 13.83
N GLY A 837 38.52 -35.28 12.60
CA GLY A 837 37.11 -35.02 12.28
C GLY A 837 36.75 -33.54 12.05
N LEU A 838 37.67 -32.60 12.25
CA LEU A 838 37.50 -31.19 11.87
C LEU A 838 38.15 -30.91 10.51
N ALA A 839 37.50 -30.09 9.69
CA ALA A 839 38.03 -29.61 8.43
C ALA A 839 38.13 -28.07 8.43
N PRO A 840 39.20 -27.48 7.87
CA PRO A 840 39.34 -26.02 7.82
C PRO A 840 38.19 -25.38 7.02
N VAL A 841 37.68 -24.27 7.52
CA VAL A 841 36.57 -23.51 6.92
C VAL A 841 37.16 -22.45 5.98
N GLY A 842 37.28 -22.80 4.70
CA GLY A 842 37.76 -21.85 3.67
C GLY A 842 39.18 -21.35 3.95
N ARG A 843 39.36 -20.03 4.04
CA ARG A 843 40.63 -19.36 4.41
C ARG A 843 40.66 -18.89 5.87
N THR A 844 39.64 -19.21 6.65
CA THR A 844 39.54 -18.78 8.05
C THR A 844 40.48 -19.59 8.95
N SER A 845 40.75 -19.08 10.15
CA SER A 845 41.49 -19.78 11.20
C SER A 845 40.64 -20.80 11.98
N ILE A 846 39.46 -21.18 11.47
CA ILE A 846 38.53 -22.09 12.16
C ILE A 846 38.51 -23.45 11.45
N ALA A 847 38.52 -24.52 12.22
CA ALA A 847 38.19 -25.87 11.76
C ALA A 847 36.79 -26.25 12.25
N PHE A 848 36.01 -26.94 11.42
CA PHE A 848 34.62 -27.31 11.68
C PHE A 848 34.36 -28.78 11.37
N GLY A 849 33.61 -29.45 12.23
CA GLY A 849 33.19 -30.83 12.08
C GLY A 849 31.76 -31.05 12.57
N VAL A 850 31.10 -32.04 11.97
CA VAL A 850 29.75 -32.46 12.34
C VAL A 850 29.85 -33.91 12.81
N PHE A 851 29.40 -34.16 14.04
CA PHE A 851 29.45 -35.46 14.68
C PHE A 851 28.05 -35.92 15.05
N GLU A 852 27.72 -37.15 14.69
CA GLU A 852 26.53 -37.83 15.20
C GLU A 852 26.84 -38.35 16.60
N GLU A 853 26.52 -37.58 17.64
CA GLU A 853 26.48 -38.10 19.01
C GLU A 853 25.11 -38.74 19.24
N ALA A 854 25.09 -40.00 19.67
CA ALA A 854 23.90 -40.67 20.17
C ALA A 854 24.16 -41.12 21.61
N GLU A 855 23.32 -40.70 22.57
CA GLU A 855 22.46 -41.62 23.34
C GLU A 855 21.74 -40.99 24.58
N ASP A 856 22.03 -39.76 25.01
CA ASP A 856 21.45 -39.21 26.27
C ASP A 856 20.54 -37.96 26.13
N GLY A 857 19.97 -37.70 24.95
CA GLY A 857 19.06 -36.55 24.72
C GLY A 857 17.64 -36.96 24.34
N ASP A 858 16.62 -36.25 24.84
CA ASP A 858 15.20 -36.49 24.51
C ASP A 858 14.86 -36.24 23.02
N GLU A 859 15.72 -35.54 22.26
CA GLU A 859 15.55 -35.22 20.85
C GLU A 859 16.78 -35.64 20.01
N PRO A 860 16.63 -36.00 18.72
CA PRO A 860 17.74 -36.33 17.83
C PRO A 860 18.59 -35.09 17.54
N GLN A 861 19.72 -35.02 18.23
CA GLN A 861 20.68 -33.93 18.13
C GLN A 861 21.93 -34.36 17.35
N ILE A 862 22.60 -33.37 16.81
CA ILE A 862 23.92 -33.49 16.20
C ILE A 862 24.85 -32.53 16.90
N ARG A 863 26.10 -32.96 17.05
CA ARG A 863 27.13 -32.14 17.64
C ARG A 863 27.90 -31.43 16.54
N LEU A 864 27.85 -30.11 16.55
CA LEU A 864 28.77 -29.29 15.80
C LEU A 864 29.97 -28.97 16.68
N GLU A 865 31.16 -29.32 16.21
CA GLU A 865 32.41 -28.83 16.81
C GLU A 865 33.05 -27.83 15.86
N ALA A 866 33.37 -26.66 16.39
CA ALA A 866 34.16 -25.65 15.72
C ALA A 866 35.33 -25.27 16.63
N GLY A 867 36.49 -25.06 16.04
CA GLY A 867 37.74 -24.93 16.78
C GLY A 867 38.73 -23.96 16.15
N GLU A 868 39.30 -23.08 16.95
CA GLU A 868 40.39 -22.18 16.57
C GLU A 868 41.52 -22.25 17.61
N TYR A 869 42.75 -22.43 17.13
CA TYR A 869 43.94 -22.22 17.94
C TYR A 869 44.23 -20.72 18.02
N PHE A 870 43.86 -20.09 19.14
CA PHE A 870 44.00 -18.65 19.37
C PHE A 870 44.79 -18.37 20.66
N VAL A 871 46.03 -17.90 20.52
CA VAL A 871 46.89 -17.43 21.61
C VAL A 871 47.08 -15.93 21.47
N ILE A 872 47.03 -15.21 22.59
CA ILE A 872 47.36 -13.79 22.65
C ILE A 872 48.19 -13.52 23.89
N TRP A 873 49.22 -12.68 23.76
CA TRP A 873 50.11 -12.30 24.85
C TRP A 873 50.52 -10.83 24.76
N PRO A 874 51.03 -10.24 25.85
CA PRO A 874 51.50 -8.86 25.86
C PRO A 874 52.72 -8.69 24.96
N GLY A 875 52.77 -7.58 24.20
CA GLY A 875 53.99 -7.19 23.48
C GLY A 875 55.04 -6.57 24.41
N ASP A 876 56.24 -6.34 23.88
CA ASP A 876 57.40 -5.82 24.65
C ASP A 876 57.18 -4.41 25.22
N PHE A 877 56.28 -3.63 24.62
CA PHE A 877 55.98 -2.25 25.01
C PHE A 877 54.45 -2.02 25.11
N PRO A 878 53.77 -2.58 26.13
CA PRO A 878 52.33 -2.51 26.23
C PRO A 878 51.88 -1.09 26.56
N ARG A 879 51.01 -0.53 25.72
CA ARG A 879 50.44 0.81 25.89
C ARG A 879 48.93 0.69 25.90
N VAL A 880 48.38 0.58 27.10
CA VAL A 880 46.95 0.55 27.36
C VAL A 880 46.60 1.83 28.14
N PHE A 881 45.34 2.23 28.15
CA PHE A 881 44.75 3.21 29.06
C PHE A 881 43.35 2.74 29.41
N HIS A 882 43.11 2.52 30.71
CA HIS A 882 41.81 2.10 31.23
C HIS A 882 41.03 3.32 31.72
N PHE A 883 39.81 3.51 31.23
CA PHE A 883 38.90 4.56 31.66
C PHE A 883 37.68 3.90 32.30
N GLY A 884 37.55 3.93 33.63
CA GLY A 884 36.51 3.16 34.33
C GLY A 884 36.57 3.28 35.85
N ALA A 885 35.47 2.94 36.55
CA ALA A 885 35.48 2.82 38.01
C ALA A 885 36.12 1.48 38.41
N ALA A 886 37.00 1.48 39.42
CA ALA A 886 37.58 0.25 39.95
C ALA A 886 36.46 -0.64 40.53
N SER A 887 36.26 -1.85 40.01
CA SER A 887 35.30 -2.77 40.63
C SER A 887 35.85 -3.20 41.99
N VAL A 888 35.11 -2.94 43.06
CA VAL A 888 35.43 -3.48 44.38
C VAL A 888 35.38 -5.01 44.27
N ALA A 889 36.53 -5.67 44.38
CA ALA A 889 36.59 -7.11 44.53
C ALA A 889 35.88 -7.48 45.86
N GLU A 890 34.89 -8.37 45.80
CA GLU A 890 34.37 -9.03 46.98
C GLU A 890 35.47 -9.89 47.62
N ASP A 891 36.19 -9.30 48.57
CA ASP A 891 36.91 -10.02 49.62
C ASP A 891 35.88 -10.70 50.53
N ASN A 892 35.41 -11.89 50.15
CA ASN A 892 34.84 -12.82 51.12
C ASN A 892 36.00 -13.50 51.86
N ILE A 893 36.46 -12.78 52.89
CA ILE A 893 37.37 -13.26 53.91
C ILE A 893 36.73 -14.46 54.63
N ASP A 894 37.46 -15.55 54.52
CA ASP A 894 37.52 -16.69 55.42
C ASP A 894 37.41 -16.26 56.90
N THR A 895 36.30 -16.63 57.56
CA THR A 895 36.25 -16.71 59.03
C THR A 895 35.89 -18.12 59.44
N GLY A 896 36.84 -19.04 59.30
CA GLY A 896 36.98 -20.17 60.19
C GLY A 896 37.84 -19.79 61.41
N ASP A 897 37.23 -19.77 62.59
CA ASP A 897 37.52 -20.70 63.70
C ASP A 897 37.39 -20.10 65.12
N GLY A 898 36.62 -20.80 65.96
CA GLY A 898 36.88 -21.07 67.37
C GLY A 898 36.78 -19.97 68.42
N SER A 899 35.68 -19.95 69.20
CA SER A 899 35.69 -20.50 70.60
C SER A 899 34.45 -20.13 71.45
N VAL A 900 33.75 -21.19 71.90
CA VAL A 900 33.30 -21.52 73.28
C VAL A 900 32.20 -20.64 73.97
N ASP A 901 30.97 -21.19 73.94
CA ASP A 901 30.00 -21.51 75.06
C ASP A 901 29.33 -20.38 75.89
N PRO A 902 28.20 -20.61 76.64
CA PRO A 902 27.26 -21.74 76.69
C PRO A 902 25.74 -21.38 76.73
N SER A 903 24.87 -22.41 76.66
CA SER A 903 23.46 -22.50 77.15
C SER A 903 22.39 -21.67 76.41
N THR A 904 21.18 -22.14 76.05
CA THR A 904 20.20 -22.92 76.83
C THR A 904 19.05 -23.39 75.91
N GLU A 905 18.67 -24.67 76.05
CA GLU A 905 17.33 -25.31 76.00
C GLU A 905 16.16 -24.84 75.09
N ARG A 906 15.60 -25.88 74.40
CA ARG A 906 14.16 -26.21 74.14
C ARG A 906 13.41 -25.26 73.20
N SER A 907 12.67 -25.71 72.19
CA SER A 907 11.91 -26.95 71.93
C SER A 907 11.57 -27.05 70.45
#